data_AF-A0A317ING2-F1
#
_entry.id   AF-A0A317ING2-F1
#
_cell.length_a   1.000
_cell.length_b   1.000
_cell.length_c   1.000
_cell.angle_alpha   90.00
_cell.angle_beta   90.00
_cell.angle_gamma   90.00
#
_symmetry.space_group_name_H-M   'P 1'
#
loop_
_entity.id
_entity.type
_entity.pdbx_description
1 polymer ?
#
loop_
_entity_poly.entity_id
_entity_poly.type
_entity_poly.pdbx_seq_one_letter_code
_entity_poly.pdbx_strand_id
1 'polypeptide(L)'
;MLQTPWQQRRNAYDIVIIGSGYGGAITAARLATAGLNPSRSICILERGKEREPGQFPEAPLDVAREVRSDLNPLGLYELLNYPDISVIKGSGLGGTSLINANVAILPDREVFEQFQWPSAITYDELAPYYQQAAGILAANPHPRALQLGKVQALDRRARELGTSAQALNIVVNFTIDGANPHGATQKPCINCGNCVTGCNVGAKNTLYMNYLPMARNAGAIIHTQTKVEWLEKKPGGGWRIHGKHVDGPGNDESFTLDAGEVILSAGSLNSTEILLRSEMHGLSVSLALGTKFNGNGDFFGLAYNGDYETDVLGYPFRDTPPASDSPEPGPNIVGAVRYNGSLPEAQRITIEDFSFPFASVAAGQSIFGLLRGQDTVTGNEQAQLARLGRDFDPTNSRHDPEGALNHTMLYLVMGQDDARGTILFEAPLTERDGRIRISWDKAGQQQIFTRMNEELRRHARALRANFIANPTWSFFNLGHLITAHPLGGCPMGDDHLQGAVDVYGRVFAADGSVHQGLYVTDGSVIPSALGVNPFLTISALTERFAARKIQQLGGDEYPAPKPAVSMAQIDALDVIAWNEGELETLFRRSPTLRIDALVNKGGDPVIDTGKQIIRNDRYWKGFFPQGNVLNAMSSAIFTGFKKEFSFHDGQYTGITSDTDGRIRARNSLEEIEVSHRDGGTLEPGRYILLRYLDPPWQGFYDIFKIINDDLLIGRVYLGAYPNGARVFTFPMSRRYGFAQMTLNDHAALYAGGAQPTAADIEGVWRMDMISNANHAAGVAYLQVNSQPDGRMEARYQLMGVMEGLVVPSFVQDHFQLNDFTPLHDEIRKVSDDFLVGKYILTLPPAVAALLGNTTLGLFHAEANGEFGFTYMLTRVESRDLPTNTLLRPFLDVRLPDGVGMTFDEQMDGWYFAGQDTPAPGRDGDLTIATRVPGTVICNFSARMTIADVNEFVDGYEHEAALKGTIHFSQFEDLGDATFAIDDAASRFHYLRVNPATREAEMRYHIEFLSHDRRRFIFDGTKYMQKDGGTSNAIAELLQDYTTLYCHVYEQIADGSRRETGTAYLKFRTFENLHAAANLAGFLASFQVTGTNDPAVQLQARLRFLAFTAQFVQREYDPLAIGAGG
;
A
#
# COMPACT_ATOMS: atom_id res chain seq x y z
N MET A 1 0.34 -42.11 -14.25
CA MET A 1 0.56 -41.55 -15.61
C MET A 1 -0.77 -41.16 -16.25
N LEU A 2 -1.01 -39.85 -16.35
CA LEU A 2 -2.17 -39.20 -16.96
C LEU A 2 -1.90 -38.82 -18.42
N GLN A 3 -0.64 -38.59 -18.80
CA GLN A 3 -0.27 -38.19 -20.16
C GLN A 3 -0.61 -39.27 -21.19
N THR A 4 -1.00 -38.82 -22.37
CA THR A 4 -1.21 -39.63 -23.56
C THR A 4 0.02 -39.47 -24.48
N PRO A 5 0.60 -40.55 -25.01
CA PRO A 5 1.76 -40.46 -25.90
C PRO A 5 1.52 -39.48 -27.06
N TRP A 6 2.49 -38.63 -27.36
CA TRP A 6 2.40 -37.60 -28.41
C TRP A 6 2.05 -38.18 -29.78
N GLN A 7 2.48 -39.41 -30.07
CA GLN A 7 2.20 -40.11 -31.32
C GLN A 7 0.71 -40.45 -31.50
N GLN A 8 -0.09 -40.40 -30.43
CA GLN A 8 -1.53 -40.64 -30.45
C GLN A 8 -2.36 -39.35 -30.62
N ARG A 9 -1.70 -38.21 -30.90
CA ARG A 9 -2.39 -36.94 -31.15
C ARG A 9 -3.33 -37.04 -32.35
N ARG A 10 -4.45 -36.32 -32.28
CA ARG A 10 -5.34 -36.08 -33.43
C ARG A 10 -4.91 -34.81 -34.16
N ASN A 11 -5.26 -34.73 -35.44
CA ASN A 11 -5.04 -33.51 -36.23
C ASN A 11 -6.00 -32.37 -35.83
N ALA A 12 -7.15 -32.73 -35.22
CA ALA A 12 -8.14 -31.77 -34.78
C ALA A 12 -8.87 -32.22 -33.51
N TYR A 13 -9.27 -31.24 -32.71
CA TYR A 13 -10.10 -31.41 -31.50
C TYR A 13 -11.22 -30.37 -31.47
N ASP A 14 -12.30 -30.64 -30.74
CA ASP A 14 -13.35 -29.65 -30.54
C ASP A 14 -12.85 -28.51 -29.66
N ILE A 15 -12.14 -28.84 -28.58
CA ILE A 15 -11.61 -27.88 -27.62
C ILE A 15 -10.16 -28.23 -27.29
N VAL A 16 -9.26 -27.25 -27.41
CA VAL A 16 -7.88 -27.35 -26.95
C VAL A 16 -7.63 -26.37 -25.82
N ILE A 17 -7.08 -26.87 -24.73
CA ILE A 17 -6.72 -26.12 -23.54
C ILE A 17 -5.19 -26.07 -23.46
N ILE A 18 -4.62 -24.88 -23.45
CA ILE A 18 -3.18 -24.67 -23.46
C ILE A 18 -2.71 -24.36 -22.05
N GLY A 19 -1.95 -25.26 -21.45
CA GLY A 19 -1.52 -25.21 -20.07
C GLY A 19 -2.39 -26.06 -19.14
N SER A 20 -1.75 -26.66 -18.14
CA SER A 20 -2.38 -27.59 -17.19
C SER A 20 -2.42 -27.09 -15.74
N GLY A 21 -2.26 -25.77 -15.55
CA GLY A 21 -2.44 -25.11 -14.25
C GLY A 21 -3.91 -25.04 -13.82
N TYR A 22 -4.22 -24.22 -12.79
CA TYR A 22 -5.57 -24.13 -12.21
C TYR A 22 -6.64 -23.88 -13.27
N GLY A 23 -6.40 -22.90 -14.15
CA GLY A 23 -7.27 -22.60 -15.29
C GLY A 23 -7.58 -23.78 -16.19
N GLY A 24 -6.52 -24.47 -16.62
CA GLY A 24 -6.65 -25.53 -17.63
C GLY A 24 -7.21 -26.82 -17.06
N ALA A 25 -6.74 -27.22 -15.87
CA ALA A 25 -7.20 -28.43 -15.21
C ALA A 25 -8.68 -28.35 -14.84
N ILE A 26 -9.12 -27.24 -14.23
CA ILE A 26 -10.52 -27.03 -13.83
C ILE A 26 -11.41 -27.00 -15.06
N THR A 27 -11.06 -26.19 -16.08
CA THR A 27 -11.85 -26.09 -17.31
C THR A 27 -11.99 -27.44 -18.00
N ALA A 28 -10.90 -28.19 -18.15
CA ALA A 28 -10.92 -29.51 -18.76
C ALA A 28 -11.81 -30.50 -17.98
N ALA A 29 -11.69 -30.53 -16.65
CA ALA A 29 -12.46 -31.41 -15.79
C ALA A 29 -13.96 -31.11 -15.90
N ARG A 30 -14.34 -29.84 -15.84
CA ARG A 30 -15.75 -29.42 -15.92
C ARG A 30 -16.35 -29.71 -17.28
N LEU A 31 -15.67 -29.34 -18.37
CA LEU A 31 -16.17 -29.60 -19.72
C LEU A 31 -16.27 -31.09 -20.02
N ALA A 32 -15.28 -31.89 -19.59
CA ALA A 32 -15.30 -33.34 -19.83
C ALA A 32 -16.39 -34.06 -19.01
N THR A 33 -16.71 -33.58 -17.81
CA THR A 33 -17.71 -34.19 -16.92
C THR A 33 -19.13 -33.65 -17.08
N ALA A 34 -19.33 -32.61 -17.90
CA ALA A 34 -20.62 -31.92 -18.05
C ALA A 34 -21.72 -32.75 -18.75
N GLY A 35 -21.42 -33.93 -19.30
CA GLY A 35 -22.42 -34.78 -19.97
C GLY A 35 -23.03 -34.15 -21.24
N LEU A 36 -22.24 -33.34 -21.96
CA LEU A 36 -22.67 -32.63 -23.16
C LEU A 36 -23.11 -33.59 -24.28
N ASN A 37 -24.14 -33.21 -25.04
CA ASN A 37 -24.62 -33.94 -26.21
C ASN A 37 -24.70 -33.00 -27.44
N PRO A 38 -23.84 -33.20 -28.47
CA PRO A 38 -22.81 -34.23 -28.57
C PRO A 38 -21.63 -34.00 -27.60
N SER A 39 -20.98 -35.09 -27.21
CA SER A 39 -19.75 -35.04 -26.41
C SER A 39 -18.64 -34.32 -27.18
N ARG A 40 -17.82 -33.53 -26.48
CA ARG A 40 -16.72 -32.76 -27.09
C ARG A 40 -15.39 -33.47 -26.86
N SER A 41 -14.55 -33.51 -27.89
CA SER A 41 -13.16 -33.95 -27.79
C SER A 41 -12.29 -32.83 -27.20
N ILE A 42 -11.72 -33.09 -26.02
CA ILE A 42 -10.94 -32.12 -25.25
C ILE A 42 -9.48 -32.56 -25.21
N CYS A 43 -8.56 -31.64 -25.51
CA CYS A 43 -7.12 -31.86 -25.46
C CYS A 43 -6.43 -30.81 -24.57
N ILE A 44 -5.59 -31.24 -23.64
CA ILE A 44 -4.70 -30.37 -22.86
C ILE A 44 -3.30 -30.46 -23.46
N LEU A 45 -2.69 -29.31 -23.75
CA LEU A 45 -1.29 -29.20 -24.16
C LEU A 45 -0.47 -28.55 -23.03
N GLU A 46 0.45 -29.30 -22.44
CA GLU A 46 1.34 -28.84 -21.37
C GLU A 46 2.79 -28.81 -21.86
N ARG A 47 3.49 -27.68 -21.68
CA ARG A 47 4.88 -27.53 -22.15
C ARG A 47 5.91 -28.29 -21.30
N GLY A 48 5.61 -28.56 -20.03
CA GLY A 48 6.47 -29.30 -19.11
C GLY A 48 6.20 -30.80 -19.09
N LYS A 49 6.96 -31.53 -18.27
CA LYS A 49 6.81 -32.99 -18.08
C LYS A 49 5.71 -33.33 -17.08
N GLU A 50 5.18 -34.54 -17.21
CA GLU A 50 4.50 -35.22 -16.10
C GLU A 50 5.52 -35.66 -15.04
N ARG A 51 5.24 -35.38 -13.76
CA ARG A 51 6.06 -35.81 -12.62
C ARG A 51 5.16 -36.41 -11.55
N GLU A 52 5.41 -37.66 -11.21
CA GLU A 52 4.71 -38.38 -10.14
C GLU A 52 5.40 -38.12 -8.78
N PRO A 53 4.68 -38.24 -7.65
CA PRO A 53 5.30 -38.23 -6.33
C PRO A 53 6.48 -39.22 -6.25
N GLY A 54 7.62 -38.76 -5.73
CA GLY A 54 8.89 -39.50 -5.70
C GLY A 54 9.89 -39.05 -6.77
N GLN A 55 9.44 -38.29 -7.78
CA GLN A 55 10.28 -37.76 -8.87
C GLN A 55 10.66 -36.27 -8.68
N PHE A 56 10.16 -35.59 -7.64
CA PHE A 56 10.50 -34.19 -7.39
C PHE A 56 11.91 -34.08 -6.77
N PRO A 57 12.66 -33.01 -7.11
CA PRO A 57 14.01 -32.83 -6.59
C PRO A 57 13.98 -32.53 -5.09
N GLU A 58 14.96 -33.09 -4.38
CA GLU A 58 15.06 -33.01 -2.92
C GLU A 58 16.37 -32.38 -2.46
N ALA A 59 17.47 -32.60 -3.19
CA ALA A 59 18.76 -31.99 -2.89
C ALA A 59 18.96 -30.68 -3.68
N PRO A 60 19.82 -29.75 -3.19
CA PRO A 60 20.08 -28.48 -3.86
C PRO A 60 20.54 -28.63 -5.33
N LEU A 61 21.42 -29.60 -5.60
CA LEU A 61 21.91 -29.91 -6.95
C LEU A 61 20.81 -30.41 -7.88
N ASP A 62 19.83 -31.16 -7.35
CA ASP A 62 18.71 -31.65 -8.14
C ASP A 62 17.73 -30.52 -8.48
N VAL A 63 17.49 -29.61 -7.53
CA VAL A 63 16.69 -28.40 -7.77
C VAL A 63 17.35 -27.54 -8.86
N ALA A 64 18.66 -27.32 -8.77
CA ALA A 64 19.42 -26.57 -9.77
C ALA A 64 19.35 -27.21 -11.17
N ARG A 65 19.41 -28.55 -11.25
CA ARG A 65 19.24 -29.29 -12.53
C ARG A 65 17.85 -29.16 -13.10
N GLU A 66 16.83 -28.98 -12.27
CA GLU A 66 15.44 -28.79 -12.68
C GLU A 66 15.07 -27.33 -12.98
N VAL A 67 16.03 -26.41 -12.98
CA VAL A 67 15.82 -25.03 -13.48
C VAL A 67 15.72 -25.05 -15.00
N ARG A 68 14.65 -24.44 -15.51
CA ARG A 68 14.36 -24.30 -16.93
C ARG A 68 15.35 -23.33 -17.57
N SER A 69 15.99 -23.78 -18.65
CA SER A 69 16.96 -23.02 -19.44
C SER A 69 17.07 -23.64 -20.84
N ASP A 70 17.89 -23.08 -21.72
CA ASP A 70 18.18 -23.70 -23.03
C ASP A 70 18.82 -25.09 -22.89
N LEU A 71 19.57 -25.32 -21.81
CA LEU A 71 20.19 -26.60 -21.48
C LEU A 71 19.22 -27.58 -20.79
N ASN A 72 18.10 -27.09 -20.26
CA ASN A 72 17.01 -27.91 -19.75
C ASN A 72 15.65 -27.28 -20.10
N PRO A 73 15.18 -27.41 -21.35
CA PRO A 73 13.93 -26.78 -21.80
C PRO A 73 12.68 -27.46 -21.23
N LEU A 74 12.82 -28.44 -20.33
CA LEU A 74 11.74 -29.16 -19.66
C LEU A 74 11.85 -29.09 -18.12
N GLY A 75 12.72 -28.22 -17.60
CA GLY A 75 12.89 -27.99 -16.17
C GLY A 75 11.58 -27.58 -15.49
N LEU A 76 11.43 -28.01 -14.23
CA LEU A 76 10.26 -27.74 -13.40
C LEU A 76 10.18 -26.27 -12.94
N TYR A 77 11.31 -25.65 -12.58
CA TYR A 77 11.34 -24.29 -12.03
C TYR A 77 11.74 -23.31 -13.11
N GLU A 78 10.98 -22.24 -13.29
CA GLU A 78 11.35 -21.15 -14.17
C GLU A 78 11.49 -19.87 -13.35
N LEU A 79 12.69 -19.28 -13.38
CA LEU A 79 13.01 -18.00 -12.77
C LEU A 79 13.25 -16.99 -13.91
N LEU A 80 12.37 -16.00 -14.01
CA LEU A 80 12.41 -14.98 -15.05
C LEU A 80 12.77 -13.65 -14.41
N ASN A 81 13.93 -13.11 -14.75
CA ASN A 81 14.42 -11.86 -14.19
C ASN A 81 14.19 -10.72 -15.19
N TYR A 82 13.39 -9.72 -14.80
CA TYR A 82 13.19 -8.47 -15.54
C TYR A 82 13.85 -7.31 -14.77
N PRO A 83 13.93 -6.08 -15.31
CA PRO A 83 14.59 -4.98 -14.60
C PRO A 83 14.00 -4.71 -13.20
N ASP A 84 12.68 -4.62 -13.10
CA ASP A 84 12.00 -4.19 -11.87
C ASP A 84 11.48 -5.34 -11.00
N ILE A 85 11.33 -6.54 -11.58
CA ILE A 85 10.71 -7.69 -10.91
C ILE A 85 11.25 -9.03 -11.45
N SER A 86 11.41 -9.99 -10.54
CA SER A 86 11.65 -11.40 -10.86
C SER A 86 10.41 -12.24 -10.62
N VAL A 87 10.12 -13.18 -11.51
CA VAL A 87 8.95 -14.06 -11.45
C VAL A 87 9.41 -15.50 -11.28
N ILE A 88 8.81 -16.20 -10.30
CA ILE A 88 9.03 -17.63 -10.06
C ILE A 88 7.76 -18.40 -10.43
N LYS A 89 7.88 -19.43 -11.26
CA LYS A 89 6.73 -20.27 -11.68
C LYS A 89 7.12 -21.71 -12.00
N GLY A 90 6.12 -22.59 -11.95
CA GLY A 90 6.28 -24.02 -12.25
C GLY A 90 5.97 -24.36 -13.71
N SER A 91 6.65 -25.38 -14.25
CA SER A 91 6.44 -25.90 -15.60
C SER A 91 6.35 -27.44 -15.59
N GLY A 92 5.13 -27.97 -15.71
CA GLY A 92 4.85 -29.40 -15.63
C GLY A 92 3.35 -29.67 -15.59
N LEU A 93 2.96 -30.95 -15.68
CA LEU A 93 1.56 -31.35 -15.64
C LEU A 93 0.93 -31.04 -14.27
N GLY A 94 0.18 -29.94 -14.19
CA GLY A 94 -0.32 -29.32 -12.96
C GLY A 94 0.16 -27.89 -12.71
N GLY A 95 1.06 -27.36 -13.56
CA GLY A 95 1.60 -26.01 -13.48
C GLY A 95 2.24 -25.68 -12.12
N THR A 96 2.07 -24.44 -11.66
CA THR A 96 2.63 -23.98 -10.37
C THR A 96 2.01 -24.67 -9.14
N SER A 97 0.90 -25.41 -9.27
CA SER A 97 0.41 -26.23 -8.14
C SER A 97 1.43 -27.27 -7.68
N LEU A 98 2.36 -27.67 -8.56
CA LEU A 98 3.45 -28.57 -8.23
C LEU A 98 4.43 -27.95 -7.21
N ILE A 99 4.65 -26.63 -7.26
CA ILE A 99 5.71 -25.93 -6.50
C ILE A 99 5.22 -24.78 -5.61
N ASN A 100 3.91 -24.54 -5.49
CA ASN A 100 3.37 -23.51 -4.59
C ASN A 100 3.31 -23.96 -3.12
N ALA A 101 2.93 -23.06 -2.21
CA ALA A 101 2.85 -23.33 -0.77
C ALA A 101 1.48 -23.86 -0.25
N ASN A 102 0.51 -24.13 -1.14
CA ASN A 102 -0.85 -24.66 -0.82
C ASN A 102 -1.84 -23.72 -0.13
N VAL A 103 -1.52 -22.44 0.05
CA VAL A 103 -2.36 -21.52 0.81
C VAL A 103 -3.62 -21.07 0.07
N ALA A 104 -4.80 -21.38 0.64
CA ALA A 104 -6.11 -21.06 0.09
C ALA A 104 -6.81 -19.98 0.94
N ILE A 105 -6.60 -18.70 0.59
CA ILE A 105 -7.20 -17.56 1.29
C ILE A 105 -8.22 -16.86 0.39
N LEU A 106 -9.29 -16.36 1.01
CA LEU A 106 -10.26 -15.49 0.35
C LEU A 106 -9.78 -14.03 0.40
N PRO A 107 -9.75 -13.31 -0.73
CA PRO A 107 -9.47 -11.87 -0.73
C PRO A 107 -10.57 -11.09 0.01
N ASP A 108 -10.24 -9.87 0.43
CA ASP A 108 -11.22 -8.95 0.99
C ASP A 108 -12.27 -8.55 -0.06
N ARG A 109 -13.48 -8.19 0.40
CA ARG A 109 -14.59 -7.82 -0.49
C ARG A 109 -14.25 -6.58 -1.32
N GLU A 110 -13.62 -5.60 -0.68
CA GLU A 110 -13.27 -4.29 -1.22
C GLU A 110 -12.30 -4.40 -2.40
N VAL A 111 -11.57 -5.52 -2.53
CA VAL A 111 -10.73 -5.80 -3.71
C VAL A 111 -11.56 -5.79 -4.99
N PHE A 112 -12.78 -6.34 -4.97
CA PHE A 112 -13.68 -6.39 -6.13
C PHE A 112 -14.45 -5.08 -6.37
N GLU A 113 -14.32 -4.12 -5.45
CA GLU A 113 -14.92 -2.78 -5.57
C GLU A 113 -13.96 -1.79 -6.24
N GLN A 114 -12.68 -2.18 -6.41
CA GLN A 114 -11.69 -1.38 -7.11
C GLN A 114 -12.09 -1.15 -8.58
N PHE A 115 -11.79 0.04 -9.10
CA PHE A 115 -12.09 0.46 -10.48
C PHE A 115 -11.47 -0.44 -11.58
N GLN A 116 -10.49 -1.27 -11.23
CA GLN A 116 -9.86 -2.21 -12.16
C GLN A 116 -10.73 -3.44 -12.46
N TRP A 117 -11.65 -3.81 -11.56
CA TRP A 117 -12.54 -4.96 -11.70
C TRP A 117 -13.78 -4.63 -12.53
N PRO A 118 -14.23 -5.56 -13.40
CA PRO A 118 -15.50 -5.39 -14.11
C PRO A 118 -16.67 -5.39 -13.13
N SER A 119 -17.67 -4.54 -13.38
CA SER A 119 -18.86 -4.39 -12.51
C SER A 119 -19.65 -5.70 -12.28
N ALA A 120 -19.56 -6.65 -13.22
CA ALA A 120 -20.23 -7.96 -13.10
C ALA A 120 -19.51 -8.94 -12.17
N ILE A 121 -18.29 -8.65 -11.74
CA ILE A 121 -17.48 -9.53 -10.88
C ILE A 121 -17.44 -8.95 -9.48
N THR A 122 -18.27 -9.49 -8.60
CA THR A 122 -18.33 -9.11 -7.19
C THR A 122 -17.90 -10.28 -6.30
N TYR A 123 -17.59 -9.98 -5.04
CA TYR A 123 -17.31 -11.03 -4.05
C TYR A 123 -18.47 -12.04 -3.95
N ASP A 124 -19.71 -11.56 -3.89
CA ASP A 124 -20.89 -12.42 -3.73
C ASP A 124 -21.14 -13.30 -4.96
N GLU A 125 -20.90 -12.78 -6.16
CA GLU A 125 -20.96 -13.55 -7.41
C GLU A 125 -19.93 -14.69 -7.41
N LEU A 126 -18.75 -14.48 -6.82
CA LEU A 126 -17.69 -15.50 -6.77
C LEU A 126 -17.80 -16.46 -5.58
N ALA A 127 -18.53 -16.11 -4.52
CA ALA A 127 -18.62 -16.89 -3.28
C ALA A 127 -19.01 -18.38 -3.50
N PRO A 128 -19.99 -18.73 -4.35
CA PRO A 128 -20.31 -20.15 -4.61
C PRO A 128 -19.16 -20.89 -5.30
N TYR A 129 -18.44 -20.23 -6.20
CA TYR A 129 -17.34 -20.82 -6.94
C TYR A 129 -16.09 -20.99 -6.07
N TYR A 130 -15.88 -20.09 -5.10
CA TYR A 130 -14.88 -20.27 -4.05
C TYR A 130 -15.15 -21.53 -3.24
N GLN A 131 -16.39 -21.74 -2.80
CA GLN A 131 -16.78 -22.95 -2.05
C GLN A 131 -16.57 -24.22 -2.88
N GLN A 132 -16.97 -24.19 -4.15
CA GLN A 132 -16.80 -25.30 -5.08
C GLN A 132 -15.32 -25.67 -5.29
N ALA A 133 -14.47 -24.68 -5.54
CA ALA A 133 -13.04 -24.89 -5.72
C ALA A 133 -12.38 -25.39 -4.43
N ALA A 134 -12.67 -24.76 -3.29
CA ALA A 134 -12.13 -25.17 -1.99
C ALA A 134 -12.52 -26.62 -1.63
N GLY A 135 -13.73 -27.05 -1.99
CA GLY A 135 -14.20 -28.42 -1.77
C GLY A 135 -13.42 -29.47 -2.55
N ILE A 136 -13.17 -29.26 -3.84
CA ILE A 136 -12.40 -30.21 -4.68
C ILE A 136 -10.90 -30.19 -4.35
N LEU A 137 -10.35 -29.02 -4.08
CA LEU A 137 -8.97 -28.90 -3.61
C LEU A 137 -8.80 -29.43 -2.17
N ALA A 138 -9.90 -29.66 -1.46
CA ALA A 138 -9.94 -30.05 -0.05
C ALA A 138 -9.10 -29.11 0.85
N ALA A 139 -9.35 -27.80 0.70
CA ALA A 139 -8.68 -26.77 1.48
C ALA A 139 -9.16 -26.79 2.95
N ASN A 140 -8.27 -27.14 3.87
CA ASN A 140 -8.56 -27.27 5.29
C ASN A 140 -7.36 -26.80 6.13
N PRO A 141 -7.55 -26.35 7.37
CA PRO A 141 -6.43 -25.98 8.23
C PRO A 141 -5.62 -27.20 8.65
N HIS A 142 -4.33 -27.00 8.91
CA HIS A 142 -3.49 -28.03 9.52
C HIS A 142 -4.04 -28.40 10.92
N PRO A 143 -4.21 -29.69 11.27
CA PRO A 143 -4.85 -30.11 12.53
C PRO A 143 -4.16 -29.60 13.81
N ARG A 144 -2.86 -29.30 13.73
CA ARG A 144 -2.04 -28.76 14.83
C ARG A 144 -1.40 -27.41 14.50
N ALA A 145 -2.01 -26.61 13.61
CA ALA A 145 -1.43 -25.37 13.09
C ALA A 145 -0.82 -24.48 14.19
N LEU A 146 -1.61 -24.16 15.23
CA LEU A 146 -1.24 -23.26 16.32
C LEU A 146 -0.18 -23.85 17.28
N GLN A 147 0.18 -25.13 17.12
CA GLN A 147 1.17 -25.82 17.95
C GLN A 147 2.56 -25.82 17.30
N LEU A 148 2.69 -25.42 16.03
CA LEU A 148 3.97 -25.38 15.33
C LEU A 148 4.80 -24.17 15.80
N GLY A 149 6.11 -24.36 16.03
CA GLY A 149 7.01 -23.33 16.54
C GLY A 149 6.94 -22.02 15.73
N LYS A 150 6.99 -22.11 14.41
CA LYS A 150 6.87 -20.96 13.50
C LYS A 150 5.54 -20.19 13.61
N VAL A 151 4.42 -20.87 13.88
CA VAL A 151 3.12 -20.21 14.03
C VAL A 151 3.03 -19.54 15.40
N GLN A 152 3.62 -20.14 16.45
CA GLN A 152 3.76 -19.51 17.75
C GLN A 152 4.69 -18.29 17.70
N ALA A 153 5.77 -18.36 16.91
CA ALA A 153 6.67 -17.23 16.66
C ALA A 153 5.93 -16.09 15.95
N LEU A 154 5.13 -16.40 14.91
CA LEU A 154 4.27 -15.44 14.23
C LEU A 154 3.25 -14.79 15.19
N ASP A 155 2.65 -15.57 16.09
CA ASP A 155 1.67 -15.12 17.08
C ASP A 155 2.22 -14.13 18.12
N ARG A 156 3.54 -14.11 18.36
CA ARG A 156 4.15 -13.16 19.32
C ARG A 156 3.88 -11.72 18.93
N ARG A 157 4.15 -11.37 17.67
CA ARG A 157 3.86 -10.03 17.16
C ARG A 157 2.36 -9.78 17.05
N ALA A 158 1.56 -10.80 16.72
CA ALA A 158 0.11 -10.70 16.67
C ALA A 158 -0.50 -10.25 18.02
N ARG A 159 -0.01 -10.83 19.13
CA ARG A 159 -0.48 -10.50 20.49
C ARG A 159 -0.15 -9.06 20.89
N GLU A 160 1.00 -8.53 20.48
CA GLU A 160 1.36 -7.12 20.71
C GLU A 160 0.39 -6.16 20.00
N LEU A 161 -0.18 -6.59 18.88
CA LEU A 161 -1.21 -5.85 18.12
C LEU A 161 -2.63 -6.05 18.67
N GLY A 162 -2.80 -6.84 19.74
CA GLY A 162 -4.12 -7.19 20.26
C GLY A 162 -4.91 -8.17 19.39
N THR A 163 -4.22 -8.93 18.52
CA THR A 163 -4.81 -9.99 17.68
C THR A 163 -4.09 -11.32 17.91
N SER A 164 -4.40 -12.34 17.10
CA SER A 164 -3.74 -13.65 17.13
C SER A 164 -3.44 -14.15 15.72
N ALA A 165 -2.38 -14.94 15.57
CA ALA A 165 -2.12 -15.69 14.35
C ALA A 165 -3.28 -16.67 14.08
N GLN A 166 -3.68 -16.76 12.82
CA GLN A 166 -4.75 -17.63 12.37
C GLN A 166 -4.20 -18.83 11.61
N ALA A 167 -4.80 -19.99 11.81
CA ALA A 167 -4.56 -21.17 10.99
C ALA A 167 -5.15 -20.95 9.59
N LEU A 168 -4.32 -21.13 8.56
CA LEU A 168 -4.74 -20.97 7.18
C LEU A 168 -5.34 -22.25 6.63
N ASN A 169 -6.35 -22.11 5.77
CA ASN A 169 -6.77 -23.21 4.92
C ASN A 169 -5.66 -23.53 3.93
N ILE A 170 -5.23 -24.79 3.90
CA ILE A 170 -4.21 -25.28 2.98
C ILE A 170 -4.68 -26.53 2.21
N VAL A 171 -4.19 -26.66 1.00
CA VAL A 171 -4.53 -27.72 0.03
C VAL A 171 -3.61 -28.94 0.26
N VAL A 172 -3.74 -29.56 1.44
CA VAL A 172 -2.92 -30.68 1.90
C VAL A 172 -3.77 -31.76 2.54
N ASN A 173 -3.52 -33.02 2.19
CA ASN A 173 -4.15 -34.18 2.80
C ASN A 173 -3.44 -34.60 4.10
N PHE A 174 -4.22 -34.78 5.17
CA PHE A 174 -3.73 -35.23 6.48
C PHE A 174 -4.29 -36.58 6.92
N THR A 175 -5.25 -37.15 6.18
CA THR A 175 -6.06 -38.29 6.66
C THR A 175 -6.14 -39.45 5.66
N ILE A 176 -6.19 -39.16 4.36
CA ILE A 176 -6.34 -40.19 3.33
C ILE A 176 -5.01 -40.95 3.17
N ASP A 177 -5.07 -42.28 3.29
CA ASP A 177 -4.02 -43.19 2.87
C ASP A 177 -4.61 -44.19 1.85
N GLY A 178 -4.33 -43.98 0.57
CA GLY A 178 -4.88 -44.75 -0.53
C GLY A 178 -5.53 -43.88 -1.60
N ALA A 179 -6.50 -44.45 -2.34
CA ALA A 179 -7.19 -43.73 -3.40
C ALA A 179 -8.11 -42.64 -2.84
N ASN A 180 -8.01 -41.43 -3.38
CA ASN A 180 -8.89 -40.31 -3.07
C ASN A 180 -10.17 -40.34 -3.93
N PRO A 181 -11.16 -39.46 -3.66
CA PRO A 181 -12.42 -39.42 -4.42
C PRO A 181 -12.29 -39.16 -5.93
N HIS A 182 -11.13 -38.70 -6.39
CA HIS A 182 -10.86 -38.39 -7.79
C HIS A 182 -10.03 -39.48 -8.50
N GLY A 183 -9.69 -40.57 -7.79
CA GLY A 183 -8.97 -41.73 -8.33
C GLY A 183 -7.45 -41.60 -8.27
N ALA A 184 -6.90 -40.60 -7.59
CA ALA A 184 -5.46 -40.48 -7.37
C ALA A 184 -5.06 -41.11 -6.02
N THR A 185 -3.91 -41.79 -5.97
CA THR A 185 -3.36 -42.35 -4.73
C THR A 185 -2.64 -41.28 -3.93
N GLN A 186 -2.97 -41.16 -2.64
CA GLN A 186 -2.39 -40.19 -1.72
C GLN A 186 -1.91 -40.85 -0.43
N LYS A 187 -1.04 -40.13 0.28
CA LYS A 187 -0.60 -40.42 1.65
C LYS A 187 -0.87 -39.20 2.54
N PRO A 188 -1.04 -39.38 3.86
CA PRO A 188 -1.12 -38.25 4.77
C PRO A 188 0.20 -37.48 4.80
N CYS A 189 0.12 -36.17 5.00
CA CYS A 189 1.30 -35.32 5.15
C CYS A 189 2.16 -35.77 6.33
N ILE A 190 3.47 -35.79 6.10
CA ILE A 190 4.47 -36.08 7.14
C ILE A 190 5.12 -34.82 7.69
N ASN A 191 4.61 -33.62 7.38
CA ASN A 191 5.13 -32.34 7.91
C ASN A 191 6.60 -32.02 7.57
N CYS A 192 7.09 -32.43 6.40
CA CYS A 192 8.50 -32.28 6.01
C CYS A 192 8.96 -30.90 5.48
N GLY A 193 8.07 -29.92 5.33
CA GLY A 193 8.46 -28.57 4.88
C GLY A 193 8.92 -28.44 3.41
N ASN A 194 8.67 -29.43 2.54
CA ASN A 194 9.18 -29.44 1.15
C ASN A 194 8.10 -29.15 0.07
N CYS A 195 6.99 -28.51 0.42
CA CYS A 195 5.88 -28.25 -0.50
C CYS A 195 6.29 -27.45 -1.74
N VAL A 196 7.22 -26.49 -1.59
CA VAL A 196 7.65 -25.58 -2.66
C VAL A 196 8.68 -26.18 -3.62
N THR A 197 9.30 -27.31 -3.26
CA THR A 197 10.18 -28.08 -4.16
C THR A 197 9.46 -29.26 -4.83
N GLY A 198 8.15 -29.40 -4.58
CA GLY A 198 7.36 -30.53 -5.04
C GLY A 198 7.21 -31.62 -3.97
N CYS A 199 5.98 -32.10 -3.79
CA CYS A 199 5.64 -33.06 -2.73
C CYS A 199 5.90 -34.50 -3.17
N ASN A 200 7.00 -35.10 -2.69
CA ASN A 200 7.30 -36.51 -2.92
C ASN A 200 6.42 -37.49 -2.12
N VAL A 201 5.77 -37.02 -1.05
CA VAL A 201 4.87 -37.83 -0.21
C VAL A 201 3.57 -38.18 -0.95
N GLY A 202 3.11 -37.31 -1.86
CA GLY A 202 1.78 -37.40 -2.47
C GLY A 202 0.65 -36.83 -1.58
N ALA A 203 0.99 -36.11 -0.51
CA ALA A 203 0.02 -35.49 0.40
C ALA A 203 -0.53 -34.15 -0.10
N LYS A 204 0.26 -33.42 -0.89
CA LYS A 204 -0.15 -32.14 -1.46
C LYS A 204 -1.27 -32.36 -2.47
N ASN A 205 -2.41 -31.68 -2.32
CA ASN A 205 -3.54 -31.75 -3.25
C ASN A 205 -3.29 -30.91 -4.51
N THR A 206 -2.16 -31.17 -5.18
CA THR A 206 -1.86 -30.55 -6.48
C THR A 206 -2.94 -30.90 -7.49
N LEU A 207 -2.95 -30.23 -8.64
CA LEU A 207 -3.94 -30.52 -9.69
C LEU A 207 -3.84 -31.95 -10.24
N TYR A 208 -2.67 -32.58 -10.04
CA TYR A 208 -2.42 -33.99 -10.33
C TYR A 208 -3.23 -34.95 -9.43
N MET A 209 -3.73 -34.48 -8.29
CA MET A 209 -4.53 -35.26 -7.34
C MET A 209 -6.04 -35.06 -7.47
N ASN A 210 -6.51 -34.10 -8.27
CA ASN A 210 -7.94 -33.76 -8.34
C ASN A 210 -8.44 -33.55 -9.78
N TYR A 211 -8.39 -32.33 -10.30
CA TYR A 211 -9.00 -31.94 -11.56
C TYR A 211 -8.39 -32.65 -12.78
N LEU A 212 -7.08 -32.90 -12.83
CA LEU A 212 -6.47 -33.60 -13.96
C LEU A 212 -6.91 -35.07 -14.06
N PRO A 213 -6.90 -35.87 -12.97
CA PRO A 213 -7.54 -37.18 -12.95
C PRO A 213 -9.02 -37.13 -13.36
N MET A 214 -9.80 -36.16 -12.86
CA MET A 214 -11.21 -36.00 -13.24
C MET A 214 -11.37 -35.82 -14.76
N ALA A 215 -10.60 -34.91 -15.36
CA ALA A 215 -10.62 -34.66 -16.81
C ALA A 215 -10.22 -35.92 -17.59
N ARG A 216 -9.13 -36.60 -17.17
CA ARG A 216 -8.60 -37.78 -17.85
C ARG A 216 -9.58 -38.95 -17.81
N ASN A 217 -10.17 -39.21 -16.64
CA ASN A 217 -11.17 -40.27 -16.44
C ASN A 217 -12.46 -40.02 -17.24
N ALA A 218 -12.78 -38.74 -17.50
CA ALA A 218 -13.90 -38.34 -18.35
C ALA A 218 -13.55 -38.29 -19.86
N GLY A 219 -12.35 -38.71 -20.25
CA GLY A 219 -11.96 -38.89 -21.65
C GLY A 219 -11.14 -37.76 -22.27
N ALA A 220 -10.73 -36.75 -21.50
CA ALA A 220 -9.80 -35.74 -21.99
C ALA A 220 -8.44 -36.37 -22.37
N ILE A 221 -7.82 -35.85 -23.43
CA ILE A 221 -6.47 -36.23 -23.86
C ILE A 221 -5.49 -35.19 -23.32
N ILE A 222 -4.32 -35.64 -22.86
CA ILE A 222 -3.29 -34.76 -22.27
C ILE A 222 -1.97 -35.05 -22.97
N HIS A 223 -1.36 -34.04 -23.59
CA HIS A 223 -0.01 -34.12 -24.14
C HIS A 223 0.92 -33.20 -23.36
N THR A 224 2.01 -33.77 -22.86
CA THR A 224 3.08 -33.07 -22.16
C THR A 224 4.22 -32.77 -23.11
N GLN A 225 5.15 -31.94 -22.66
CA GLN A 225 6.28 -31.47 -23.45
C GLN A 225 5.88 -30.76 -24.76
N THR A 226 4.69 -30.16 -24.79
CA THR A 226 4.11 -29.51 -25.96
C THR A 226 3.98 -28.01 -25.70
N LYS A 227 4.92 -27.22 -26.23
CA LYS A 227 4.92 -25.75 -26.12
C LYS A 227 4.12 -25.16 -27.29
N VAL A 228 3.03 -24.45 -26.98
CA VAL A 228 2.35 -23.61 -27.98
C VAL A 228 3.08 -22.26 -28.07
N GLU A 229 3.21 -21.75 -29.30
CA GLU A 229 3.90 -20.49 -29.58
C GLU A 229 2.90 -19.38 -29.95
N TRP A 230 1.97 -19.65 -30.88
CA TRP A 230 0.98 -18.67 -31.34
C TRP A 230 -0.25 -19.35 -31.97
N LEU A 231 -1.28 -18.55 -32.22
CA LEU A 231 -2.59 -18.96 -32.73
C LEU A 231 -2.95 -18.25 -34.02
N GLU A 232 -3.56 -18.98 -34.94
CA GLU A 232 -4.06 -18.49 -36.22
C GLU A 232 -5.59 -18.67 -36.30
N LYS A 233 -6.32 -17.60 -36.64
CA LYS A 233 -7.75 -17.68 -36.89
C LYS A 233 -8.00 -18.19 -38.31
N LYS A 234 -8.76 -19.29 -38.46
CA LYS A 234 -9.01 -19.89 -39.77
C LYS A 234 -10.13 -19.16 -40.53
N PRO A 235 -10.06 -19.03 -41.87
CA PRO A 235 -11.11 -18.38 -42.68
C PRO A 235 -12.50 -19.03 -42.57
N GLY A 236 -12.55 -20.35 -42.32
CA GLY A 236 -13.78 -21.12 -42.16
C GLY A 236 -14.30 -21.25 -40.72
N GLY A 237 -13.74 -20.48 -39.78
CA GLY A 237 -14.00 -20.64 -38.34
C GLY A 237 -13.05 -21.64 -37.67
N GLY A 238 -12.98 -21.53 -36.34
CA GLY A 238 -12.01 -22.27 -35.53
C GLY A 238 -10.58 -21.71 -35.63
N TRP A 239 -9.65 -22.47 -35.07
CA TRP A 239 -8.30 -22.04 -34.78
C TRP A 239 -7.28 -23.06 -35.26
N ARG A 240 -6.11 -22.57 -35.65
CA ARG A 240 -4.91 -23.39 -35.83
C ARG A 240 -3.88 -22.99 -34.79
N ILE A 241 -3.35 -23.99 -34.11
CA ILE A 241 -2.37 -23.85 -33.05
C ILE A 241 -1.01 -24.21 -33.61
N HIS A 242 -0.05 -23.30 -33.45
CA HIS A 242 1.34 -23.49 -33.86
C HIS A 242 2.21 -23.68 -32.63
N GLY A 243 3.06 -24.70 -32.64
CA GLY A 243 3.92 -24.99 -31.50
C GLY A 243 4.99 -26.02 -31.78
N LYS A 244 5.67 -26.43 -30.71
CA LYS A 244 6.78 -27.38 -30.70
C LYS A 244 6.55 -28.47 -29.66
N HIS A 245 6.76 -29.72 -30.04
CA HIS A 245 6.96 -30.81 -29.10
C HIS A 245 8.45 -30.92 -28.78
N VAL A 246 8.82 -30.92 -27.49
CA VAL A 246 10.21 -30.78 -27.04
C VAL A 246 10.62 -32.05 -26.30
N ASP A 247 11.57 -32.81 -26.83
CA ASP A 247 12.07 -34.03 -26.15
C ASP A 247 13.37 -33.81 -25.38
N GLY A 248 14.07 -32.71 -25.67
CA GLY A 248 15.31 -32.34 -24.98
C GLY A 248 15.96 -31.08 -25.56
N PRO A 249 17.14 -30.68 -25.04
CA PRO A 249 17.89 -29.53 -25.54
C PRO A 249 18.20 -29.68 -27.03
N GLY A 250 17.73 -28.74 -27.85
CA GLY A 250 17.91 -28.76 -29.31
C GLY A 250 17.19 -29.89 -30.05
N ASN A 251 16.29 -30.62 -29.39
CA ASN A 251 15.47 -31.68 -30.00
C ASN A 251 13.99 -31.32 -29.90
N ASP A 252 13.47 -30.66 -30.94
CA ASP A 252 12.08 -30.24 -31.06
C ASP A 252 11.44 -30.64 -32.42
N GLU A 253 10.13 -30.95 -32.38
CA GLU A 253 9.27 -31.18 -33.56
C GLU A 253 8.25 -30.05 -33.64
N SER A 254 8.33 -29.22 -34.68
CA SER A 254 7.26 -28.24 -34.97
C SER A 254 5.97 -28.95 -35.37
N PHE A 255 4.83 -28.51 -34.84
CA PHE A 255 3.53 -29.06 -35.16
C PHE A 255 2.49 -27.97 -35.43
N THR A 256 1.45 -28.37 -36.15
CA THR A 256 0.17 -27.65 -36.20
C THR A 256 -0.96 -28.57 -35.79
N LEU A 257 -1.95 -28.01 -35.12
CA LEU A 257 -3.14 -28.73 -34.66
C LEU A 257 -4.35 -27.80 -34.77
N ASP A 258 -5.44 -28.31 -35.33
CA ASP A 258 -6.66 -27.52 -35.51
C ASP A 258 -7.61 -27.70 -34.31
N ALA A 259 -8.33 -26.64 -33.93
CA ALA A 259 -9.30 -26.66 -32.85
C ALA A 259 -10.58 -25.92 -33.23
N GLY A 260 -11.74 -26.41 -32.79
CA GLY A 260 -12.97 -25.62 -32.82
C GLY A 260 -12.86 -24.41 -31.90
N GLU A 261 -12.38 -24.64 -30.69
CA GLU A 261 -12.17 -23.63 -29.66
C GLU A 261 -10.81 -23.81 -28.96
N VAL A 262 -10.20 -22.70 -28.54
CA VAL A 262 -8.94 -22.63 -27.83
C VAL A 262 -9.13 -21.87 -26.52
N ILE A 263 -8.65 -22.47 -25.43
CA ILE A 263 -8.68 -21.89 -24.09
C ILE A 263 -7.24 -21.76 -23.60
N LEU A 264 -6.76 -20.53 -23.45
CA LEU A 264 -5.45 -20.24 -22.89
C LEU A 264 -5.49 -20.33 -21.37
N SER A 265 -4.58 -21.11 -20.82
CA SER A 265 -4.40 -21.40 -19.39
C SER A 265 -2.92 -21.62 -19.05
N ALA A 266 -2.03 -20.94 -19.78
CA ALA A 266 -0.58 -21.08 -19.68
C ALA A 266 0.03 -20.22 -18.54
N GLY A 267 -0.81 -19.56 -17.75
CA GLY A 267 -0.45 -18.64 -16.68
C GLY A 267 -0.23 -17.21 -17.19
N SER A 268 -0.17 -16.26 -16.24
CA SER A 268 -0.12 -14.82 -16.52
C SER A 268 0.79 -14.44 -17.70
N LEU A 269 2.06 -14.85 -17.64
CA LEU A 269 3.06 -14.49 -18.63
C LEU A 269 2.84 -15.20 -19.98
N ASN A 270 2.65 -16.52 -20.01
CA ASN A 270 2.66 -17.25 -21.28
C ASN A 270 1.33 -17.15 -22.04
N SER A 271 0.18 -17.01 -21.37
CA SER A 271 -1.07 -16.74 -22.07
C SER A 271 -1.01 -15.37 -22.77
N THR A 272 -0.45 -14.37 -22.07
CA THR A 272 -0.19 -13.05 -22.63
C THR A 272 0.82 -13.10 -23.78
N GLU A 273 1.93 -13.82 -23.62
CA GLU A 273 2.92 -14.02 -24.68
C GLU A 273 2.33 -14.64 -25.94
N ILE A 274 1.52 -15.70 -25.81
CA ILE A 274 0.90 -16.38 -26.96
C ILE A 274 -0.01 -15.40 -27.72
N LEU A 275 -0.80 -14.58 -27.03
CA LEU A 275 -1.66 -13.59 -27.68
C LEU A 275 -0.86 -12.46 -28.34
N LEU A 276 0.15 -11.91 -27.67
CA LEU A 276 1.02 -10.87 -28.24
C LEU A 276 1.77 -11.39 -29.48
N ARG A 277 2.26 -12.63 -29.43
CA ARG A 277 2.89 -13.26 -30.59
C ARG A 277 1.87 -13.51 -31.72
N SER A 278 0.64 -13.91 -31.38
CA SER A 278 -0.44 -14.08 -32.36
C SER A 278 -0.83 -12.76 -33.02
N GLU A 279 -0.79 -11.65 -32.30
CA GLU A 279 -1.01 -10.30 -32.83
C GLU A 279 0.04 -9.95 -33.90
N MET A 280 1.31 -10.28 -33.68
CA MET A 280 2.36 -10.12 -34.69
C MET A 280 2.11 -10.96 -35.96
N HIS A 281 1.39 -12.07 -35.81
CA HIS A 281 0.94 -12.92 -36.92
C HIS A 281 -0.43 -12.50 -37.48
N GLY A 282 -0.95 -11.33 -37.11
CA GLY A 282 -2.15 -10.71 -37.69
C GLY A 282 -3.45 -10.94 -36.92
N LEU A 283 -3.40 -11.50 -35.71
CA LEU A 283 -4.58 -11.59 -34.85
C LEU A 283 -4.93 -10.21 -34.29
N SER A 284 -6.12 -9.69 -34.62
CA SER A 284 -6.61 -8.46 -33.98
C SER A 284 -6.87 -8.70 -32.49
N VAL A 285 -6.30 -7.90 -31.59
CA VAL A 285 -6.49 -8.03 -30.14
C VAL A 285 -6.78 -6.67 -29.51
N SER A 286 -7.38 -6.67 -28.32
CA SER A 286 -7.58 -5.45 -27.53
C SER A 286 -6.25 -4.78 -27.15
N LEU A 287 -6.25 -3.43 -27.10
CA LEU A 287 -5.13 -2.62 -26.61
C LEU A 287 -4.80 -2.83 -25.12
N ALA A 288 -5.71 -3.44 -24.36
CA ALA A 288 -5.49 -3.78 -22.96
C ALA A 288 -4.65 -5.07 -22.80
N LEU A 289 -4.38 -5.81 -23.87
CA LEU A 289 -3.44 -6.93 -23.84
C LEU A 289 -2.05 -6.46 -23.40
N GLY A 290 -1.44 -7.23 -22.49
CA GLY A 290 -0.18 -6.91 -21.84
C GLY A 290 -0.31 -6.03 -20.60
N THR A 291 -1.45 -5.39 -20.35
CA THR A 291 -1.59 -4.42 -19.25
C THR A 291 -2.01 -5.06 -17.92
N LYS A 292 -2.01 -4.25 -16.86
CA LYS A 292 -2.40 -4.63 -15.49
C LYS A 292 -1.58 -5.76 -14.88
N PHE A 293 -0.35 -5.97 -15.36
CA PHE A 293 0.54 -6.94 -14.76
C PHE A 293 0.87 -6.50 -13.33
N ASN A 294 0.77 -7.44 -12.40
CA ASN A 294 1.09 -7.20 -11.00
C ASN A 294 1.81 -8.39 -10.35
N GLY A 295 2.51 -8.09 -9.26
CA GLY A 295 3.25 -9.07 -8.46
C GLY A 295 2.49 -9.49 -7.20
N ASN A 296 1.21 -9.09 -7.10
CA ASN A 296 0.34 -9.34 -5.95
C ASN A 296 0.85 -8.76 -4.63
N GLY A 297 1.70 -7.73 -4.70
CA GLY A 297 2.40 -7.17 -3.55
C GLY A 297 3.31 -8.18 -2.82
N ASP A 298 3.82 -9.20 -3.51
CA ASP A 298 4.71 -10.20 -2.89
C ASP A 298 6.00 -9.57 -2.34
N PHE A 299 6.30 -9.87 -1.08
CA PHE A 299 7.50 -9.41 -0.39
C PHE A 299 8.03 -10.48 0.56
N PHE A 300 9.36 -10.59 0.65
CA PHE A 300 10.05 -11.54 1.53
C PHE A 300 10.93 -10.80 2.53
N GLY A 301 11.03 -11.34 3.73
CA GLY A 301 11.99 -10.87 4.74
C GLY A 301 12.22 -11.91 5.83
N LEU A 302 13.25 -11.70 6.65
CA LEU A 302 13.64 -12.66 7.68
C LEU A 302 13.86 -12.00 9.04
N ALA A 303 13.41 -12.71 10.08
CA ALA A 303 13.86 -12.52 11.45
C ALA A 303 14.90 -13.62 11.76
N TYR A 304 16.18 -13.28 11.76
CA TYR A 304 17.30 -14.22 11.77
C TYR A 304 17.96 -14.37 13.15
N ASN A 305 18.24 -15.62 13.55
CA ASN A 305 19.02 -15.94 14.76
C ASN A 305 18.47 -15.30 16.05
N GLY A 306 17.16 -15.40 16.26
CA GLY A 306 16.46 -14.89 17.44
C GLY A 306 16.60 -15.76 18.69
N ASP A 307 15.86 -15.41 19.73
CA ASP A 307 15.88 -16.16 21.00
C ASP A 307 14.91 -17.35 21.04
N TYR A 308 13.97 -17.40 20.10
CA TYR A 308 12.93 -18.41 20.05
C TYR A 308 13.22 -19.44 18.97
N GLU A 309 13.08 -20.70 19.33
CA GLU A 309 13.09 -21.81 18.37
C GLU A 309 11.80 -21.74 17.53
N THR A 310 11.96 -21.85 16.21
CA THR A 310 10.89 -21.73 15.22
C THR A 310 10.63 -23.02 14.46
N ASP A 311 11.52 -24.01 14.56
CA ASP A 311 11.42 -25.32 13.91
C ASP A 311 11.19 -25.23 12.40
N VAL A 312 11.86 -24.32 11.70
CA VAL A 312 11.56 -24.02 10.28
C VAL A 312 12.29 -24.90 9.27
N LEU A 313 13.08 -25.89 9.69
CA LEU A 313 13.94 -26.65 8.79
C LEU A 313 13.26 -27.91 8.25
N GLY A 314 13.05 -27.94 6.94
CA GLY A 314 12.57 -29.12 6.22
C GLY A 314 13.59 -30.25 6.21
N TYR A 315 13.10 -31.47 6.10
CA TYR A 315 13.89 -32.70 6.05
C TYR A 315 13.51 -33.59 4.86
N PRO A 316 14.39 -34.49 4.40
CA PRO A 316 14.12 -35.30 3.22
C PRO A 316 13.02 -36.34 3.48
N PHE A 317 12.18 -36.56 2.49
CA PHE A 317 11.19 -37.62 2.41
C PHE A 317 11.83 -39.02 2.50
N ARG A 318 12.97 -39.25 1.82
CA ARG A 318 13.59 -40.59 1.77
C ARG A 318 14.29 -41.01 3.05
N ASP A 319 14.59 -40.04 3.93
CA ASP A 319 15.38 -40.23 5.14
C ASP A 319 14.79 -39.36 6.26
N THR A 320 13.51 -39.62 6.57
CA THR A 320 12.75 -38.87 7.57
C THR A 320 13.36 -39.11 8.96
N PRO A 321 13.85 -38.07 9.64
CA PRO A 321 14.42 -38.21 10.97
C PRO A 321 13.34 -38.56 12.00
N PRO A 322 13.70 -39.22 13.12
CA PRO A 322 12.84 -39.27 14.30
C PRO A 322 12.46 -37.86 14.76
N ALA A 323 11.24 -37.67 15.26
CA ALA A 323 10.77 -36.37 15.75
C ALA A 323 11.61 -35.82 16.93
N SER A 324 12.36 -36.68 17.63
CA SER A 324 13.33 -36.28 18.66
C SER A 324 14.57 -35.59 18.09
N ASP A 325 14.90 -35.86 16.83
CA ASP A 325 16.16 -35.45 16.19
C ASP A 325 15.94 -34.24 15.28
N SER A 326 14.73 -34.06 14.76
CA SER A 326 14.30 -32.86 14.03
C SER A 326 12.79 -32.66 14.22
N PRO A 327 12.36 -31.59 14.91
CA PRO A 327 10.95 -31.24 15.04
C PRO A 327 10.27 -31.05 13.69
N GLU A 328 8.96 -31.24 13.66
CA GLU A 328 8.18 -31.14 12.43
C GLU A 328 7.93 -29.67 12.06
N PRO A 329 8.50 -29.13 10.96
CA PRO A 329 8.23 -27.77 10.51
C PRO A 329 6.80 -27.57 9.99
N GLY A 330 6.08 -28.66 9.68
CA GLY A 330 4.80 -28.60 8.98
C GLY A 330 4.97 -28.33 7.48
N PRO A 331 3.86 -28.19 6.72
CA PRO A 331 3.87 -27.62 5.37
C PRO A 331 4.57 -26.25 5.32
N ASN A 332 5.07 -25.79 4.15
CA ASN A 332 5.86 -24.55 4.09
C ASN A 332 5.18 -23.35 4.76
N ILE A 333 3.89 -23.16 4.52
CA ILE A 333 3.07 -22.10 5.11
C ILE A 333 1.86 -22.77 5.79
N VAL A 334 1.51 -22.32 7.00
CA VAL A 334 0.44 -22.88 7.83
C VAL A 334 -0.38 -21.80 8.56
N GLY A 335 0.23 -20.66 8.88
CA GLY A 335 -0.38 -19.58 9.63
C GLY A 335 -0.15 -18.21 9.00
N ALA A 336 -1.07 -17.28 9.30
CA ALA A 336 -0.90 -15.88 8.92
C ALA A 336 -1.31 -14.93 10.05
N VAL A 337 -0.85 -13.70 9.95
CA VAL A 337 -1.39 -12.54 10.64
C VAL A 337 -1.89 -11.57 9.58
N ARG A 338 -3.17 -11.19 9.68
CA ARG A 338 -3.77 -10.20 8.80
C ARG A 338 -3.85 -8.88 9.54
N TYR A 339 -3.23 -7.85 8.98
CA TYR A 339 -3.25 -6.53 9.57
C TYR A 339 -4.56 -5.83 9.16
N ASN A 340 -5.49 -5.81 10.12
CA ASN A 340 -6.93 -5.51 10.08
C ASN A 340 -7.47 -4.49 9.03
N GLY A 341 -8.77 -4.65 8.75
CA GLY A 341 -9.55 -3.95 7.72
C GLY A 341 -10.11 -2.56 8.05
N SER A 342 -9.82 -1.95 9.21
CA SER A 342 -10.17 -0.53 9.43
C SER A 342 -9.30 0.42 8.60
N LEU A 343 -8.19 -0.08 8.08
CA LEU A 343 -7.34 0.64 7.15
C LEU A 343 -7.92 0.56 5.73
N PRO A 344 -7.69 1.61 4.90
CA PRO A 344 -7.97 1.54 3.48
C PRO A 344 -7.34 0.30 2.86
N GLU A 345 -8.03 -0.29 1.91
CA GLU A 345 -7.67 -1.55 1.26
C GLU A 345 -6.22 -1.54 0.71
N ALA A 346 -5.80 -0.43 0.08
CA ALA A 346 -4.45 -0.21 -0.42
C ALA A 346 -3.33 -0.26 0.64
N GLN A 347 -3.67 -0.26 1.93
CA GLN A 347 -2.73 -0.29 3.04
C GLN A 347 -2.72 -1.62 3.81
N ARG A 348 -3.62 -2.55 3.49
CA ARG A 348 -3.73 -3.83 4.19
C ARG A 348 -2.60 -4.78 3.75
N ILE A 349 -2.09 -5.58 4.68
CA ILE A 349 -1.07 -6.59 4.41
C ILE A 349 -1.41 -7.92 5.10
N THR A 350 -1.02 -9.01 4.46
CA THR A 350 -1.09 -10.38 4.98
C THR A 350 0.34 -10.89 5.17
N ILE A 351 0.70 -11.29 6.38
CA ILE A 351 2.03 -11.83 6.72
C ILE A 351 1.89 -13.31 7.04
N GLU A 352 2.61 -14.16 6.32
CA GLU A 352 2.57 -15.62 6.44
C GLU A 352 3.88 -16.17 7.00
N ASP A 353 3.79 -17.29 7.74
CA ASP A 353 4.95 -18.08 8.15
C ASP A 353 5.55 -18.84 6.96
N PHE A 354 6.87 -19.10 6.97
CA PHE A 354 7.50 -19.89 5.92
C PHE A 354 8.62 -20.78 6.47
N SER A 355 8.56 -22.08 6.19
CA SER A 355 9.65 -23.03 6.50
C SER A 355 10.62 -23.17 5.33
N PHE A 356 11.91 -23.38 5.62
CA PHE A 356 12.91 -23.66 4.60
C PHE A 356 12.73 -25.08 4.06
N PRO A 357 12.54 -25.28 2.74
CA PRO A 357 12.62 -26.62 2.19
C PRO A 357 14.03 -27.19 2.38
N PHE A 358 14.13 -28.51 2.56
CA PHE A 358 15.40 -29.20 2.81
C PHE A 358 16.50 -28.82 1.80
N ALA A 359 16.14 -28.70 0.52
CA ALA A 359 17.05 -28.29 -0.56
C ALA A 359 17.69 -26.90 -0.38
N SER A 360 17.16 -26.06 0.52
CA SER A 360 17.64 -24.69 0.77
C SER A 360 18.35 -24.52 2.12
N VAL A 361 18.27 -25.49 3.03
CA VAL A 361 18.77 -25.38 4.41
C VAL A 361 20.27 -25.06 4.43
N ALA A 362 21.10 -25.87 3.77
CA ALA A 362 22.56 -25.67 3.75
C ALA A 362 22.97 -24.32 3.10
N ALA A 363 22.24 -23.89 2.07
CA ALA A 363 22.45 -22.59 1.44
C ALA A 363 22.05 -21.45 2.39
N GLY A 364 20.94 -21.60 3.11
CA GLY A 364 20.48 -20.66 4.12
C GLY A 364 21.50 -20.49 5.25
N GLN A 365 22.05 -21.59 5.80
CA GLN A 365 23.06 -21.54 6.87
C GLN A 365 24.28 -20.73 6.43
N SER A 366 24.71 -20.97 5.19
CA SER A 366 25.85 -20.29 4.59
C SER A 366 25.60 -18.82 4.30
N ILE A 367 24.52 -18.50 3.58
CA ILE A 367 24.23 -17.15 3.08
C ILE A 367 23.85 -16.21 4.23
N PHE A 368 22.95 -16.64 5.12
CA PHE A 368 22.46 -15.75 6.18
C PHE A 368 23.48 -15.58 7.30
N GLY A 369 24.32 -16.59 7.57
CA GLY A 369 25.43 -16.45 8.51
C GLY A 369 26.47 -15.40 8.08
N LEU A 370 26.60 -15.13 6.77
CA LEU A 370 27.44 -14.05 6.24
C LEU A 370 26.79 -12.68 6.33
N LEU A 371 25.47 -12.59 6.14
CA LEU A 371 24.75 -11.31 6.11
C LEU A 371 24.59 -10.68 7.50
N ARG A 372 24.64 -11.49 8.58
CA ARG A 372 24.49 -11.15 10.02
C ARG A 372 23.22 -10.37 10.43
N GLY A 373 22.58 -9.65 9.51
CA GLY A 373 21.39 -8.83 9.71
C GLY A 373 21.66 -7.55 10.50
N GLN A 374 20.64 -6.69 10.57
CA GLN A 374 20.60 -5.56 11.48
C GLN A 374 20.10 -6.05 12.83
N ASP A 375 20.89 -5.90 13.89
CA ASP A 375 20.43 -6.21 15.23
C ASP A 375 19.24 -5.31 15.59
N THR A 376 18.12 -5.93 15.95
CA THR A 376 16.91 -5.22 16.36
C THR A 376 16.75 -5.15 17.87
N VAL A 377 17.52 -5.98 18.60
CA VAL A 377 17.67 -5.95 20.05
C VAL A 377 19.08 -6.42 20.40
N THR A 378 19.91 -5.49 20.80
CA THR A 378 21.01 -5.70 21.75
C THR A 378 20.79 -6.88 22.73
N GLY A 379 21.67 -7.87 22.66
CA GLY A 379 21.54 -9.13 23.41
C GLY A 379 22.88 -9.79 23.72
N ASN A 380 22.85 -11.06 24.13
CA ASN A 380 24.04 -11.85 24.38
C ASN A 380 24.71 -12.23 23.05
N GLU A 381 25.52 -11.33 22.50
CA GLU A 381 26.27 -11.52 21.25
C GLU A 381 27.04 -12.85 21.25
N GLN A 382 27.54 -13.29 22.41
CA GLN A 382 28.21 -14.58 22.55
C GLN A 382 27.28 -15.76 22.27
N ALA A 383 26.04 -15.73 22.75
CA ALA A 383 25.05 -16.77 22.47
C ALA A 383 24.64 -16.76 20.99
N GLN A 384 24.42 -15.57 20.40
CA GLN A 384 24.11 -15.44 18.98
C GLN A 384 25.25 -15.94 18.08
N LEU A 385 26.51 -15.61 18.41
CA LEU A 385 27.70 -16.12 17.71
C LEU A 385 27.89 -17.63 17.91
N ALA A 386 27.50 -18.17 19.07
CA ALA A 386 27.54 -19.60 19.32
C ALA A 386 26.52 -20.37 18.45
N ARG A 387 25.29 -19.85 18.30
CA ARG A 387 24.28 -20.39 17.37
C ARG A 387 24.77 -20.42 15.94
N LEU A 388 25.42 -19.33 15.50
CA LEU A 388 26.07 -19.27 14.18
C LEU A 388 27.17 -20.31 14.04
N GLY A 389 28.06 -20.41 15.04
CA GLY A 389 29.13 -21.40 15.04
C GLY A 389 28.63 -22.83 14.89
N ARG A 390 27.48 -23.16 15.49
CA ARG A 390 26.84 -24.48 15.41
C ARG A 390 26.30 -24.80 14.01
N ASP A 391 25.75 -23.82 13.30
CA ASP A 391 25.32 -23.99 11.90
C ASP A 391 26.49 -24.27 10.94
N PHE A 392 27.70 -23.80 11.29
CA PHE A 392 28.92 -24.02 10.50
C PHE A 392 29.75 -25.22 10.97
N ASP A 393 29.33 -25.93 12.02
CA ASP A 393 30.05 -27.11 12.52
C ASP A 393 29.81 -28.32 11.60
N PRO A 394 30.85 -28.83 10.90
CA PRO A 394 30.71 -29.96 9.99
C PRO A 394 30.43 -31.30 10.69
N THR A 395 30.51 -31.35 12.03
CA THR A 395 30.26 -32.54 12.85
C THR A 395 28.83 -32.62 13.39
N ASN A 396 28.06 -31.54 13.23
CA ASN A 396 26.70 -31.46 13.72
C ASN A 396 25.74 -32.34 12.91
N SER A 397 24.75 -32.94 13.59
CA SER A 397 23.64 -33.61 12.88
C SER A 397 22.94 -32.60 11.96
N ARG A 398 22.27 -33.08 10.90
CA ARG A 398 21.59 -32.24 9.88
C ARG A 398 20.62 -31.19 10.46
N HIS A 399 20.28 -31.33 11.73
CA HIS A 399 19.50 -30.42 12.54
C HIS A 399 20.23 -30.26 13.90
N ASP A 400 20.47 -29.01 14.31
CA ASP A 400 20.87 -28.63 15.66
C ASP A 400 19.81 -27.67 16.19
N PRO A 401 19.02 -28.06 17.23
CA PRO A 401 17.98 -27.21 17.81
C PRO A 401 18.48 -25.80 18.15
N GLU A 402 19.75 -25.69 18.53
CA GLU A 402 20.40 -24.44 18.93
C GLU A 402 21.16 -23.76 17.78
N GLY A 403 20.97 -24.19 16.53
CA GLY A 403 21.52 -23.55 15.33
C GLY A 403 20.78 -22.27 14.95
N ALA A 404 21.48 -21.28 14.36
CA ALA A 404 20.89 -19.97 14.07
C ALA A 404 19.66 -20.04 13.15
N LEU A 405 19.63 -20.94 12.17
CA LEU A 405 18.45 -21.11 11.32
C LEU A 405 17.23 -21.71 12.03
N ASN A 406 17.40 -22.53 13.06
CA ASN A 406 16.27 -23.03 13.86
C ASN A 406 15.67 -21.95 14.76
N HIS A 407 16.36 -20.82 14.91
CA HIS A 407 15.89 -19.61 15.55
C HIS A 407 15.55 -18.50 14.55
N THR A 408 15.20 -18.88 13.32
CA THR A 408 14.91 -17.93 12.22
C THR A 408 13.46 -18.06 11.75
N MET A 409 12.83 -16.96 11.38
CA MET A 409 11.53 -16.95 10.70
C MET A 409 11.67 -16.31 9.33
N LEU A 410 11.28 -17.02 8.27
CA LEU A 410 11.14 -16.49 6.92
C LEU A 410 9.68 -16.11 6.70
N TYR A 411 9.42 -14.90 6.23
CA TYR A 411 8.08 -14.39 5.98
C TYR A 411 7.81 -14.32 4.48
N LEU A 412 6.60 -14.69 4.08
CA LEU A 412 6.00 -14.25 2.82
C LEU A 412 4.91 -13.22 3.16
N VAL A 413 4.95 -12.08 2.50
CA VAL A 413 4.01 -10.98 2.71
C VAL A 413 3.32 -10.64 1.41
N MET A 414 2.02 -10.36 1.46
CA MET A 414 1.23 -9.87 0.34
C MET A 414 0.48 -8.60 0.70
N GLY A 415 0.25 -7.75 -0.29
CA GLY A 415 -0.48 -6.50 -0.16
C GLY A 415 -0.91 -5.97 -1.52
N GLN A 416 -1.26 -4.69 -1.57
CA GLN A 416 -1.79 -4.05 -2.77
C GLN A 416 -0.73 -3.24 -3.49
N ASP A 417 -0.21 -3.79 -4.60
CA ASP A 417 0.57 -3.01 -5.55
C ASP A 417 -0.33 -2.28 -6.57
N ASP A 418 0.23 -1.31 -7.28
CA ASP A 418 -0.50 -0.44 -8.20
C ASP A 418 -0.93 -1.08 -9.53
N ALA A 419 -0.56 -2.35 -9.78
CA ALA A 419 -0.81 -3.08 -11.02
C ALA A 419 -0.46 -2.32 -12.31
N ARG A 420 0.57 -1.46 -12.29
CA ARG A 420 0.97 -0.68 -13.48
C ARG A 420 1.95 -1.40 -14.41
N GLY A 421 2.31 -2.65 -14.10
CA GLY A 421 3.16 -3.46 -14.94
C GLY A 421 2.56 -3.67 -16.34
N THR A 422 3.41 -3.59 -17.35
CA THR A 422 3.04 -3.92 -18.74
C THR A 422 3.97 -4.98 -19.31
N ILE A 423 3.40 -6.07 -19.80
CA ILE A 423 4.08 -7.11 -20.58
C ILE A 423 4.07 -6.68 -22.04
N LEU A 424 5.26 -6.54 -22.62
CA LEU A 424 5.49 -6.20 -24.01
C LEU A 424 6.14 -7.38 -24.71
N PHE A 425 5.95 -7.52 -26.01
CA PHE A 425 6.68 -8.48 -26.83
C PHE A 425 7.69 -7.74 -27.71
N GLU A 426 8.95 -8.19 -27.67
CA GLU A 426 10.05 -7.62 -28.43
C GLU A 426 10.71 -8.72 -29.26
N ALA A 427 10.99 -8.44 -30.54
CA ALA A 427 11.75 -9.33 -31.42
C ALA A 427 13.08 -8.66 -31.81
N PRO A 428 14.05 -8.57 -30.89
CA PRO A 428 15.34 -7.94 -31.19
C PRO A 428 16.08 -8.73 -32.28
N LEU A 429 16.96 -8.06 -33.01
CA LEU A 429 17.75 -8.67 -34.12
C LEU A 429 18.50 -9.95 -33.69
N THR A 430 18.85 -10.06 -32.40
CA THR A 430 19.55 -11.19 -31.79
C THR A 430 18.64 -12.38 -31.46
N GLU A 431 17.33 -12.17 -31.34
CA GLU A 431 16.32 -13.20 -31.01
C GLU A 431 15.10 -13.02 -31.93
N ARG A 432 15.21 -13.54 -33.15
CA ARG A 432 14.17 -13.40 -34.19
C ARG A 432 12.81 -14.00 -33.79
N ASP A 433 12.79 -14.96 -32.87
CA ASP A 433 11.57 -15.61 -32.37
C ASP A 433 10.85 -14.78 -31.29
N GLY A 434 11.46 -13.67 -30.85
CA GLY A 434 10.95 -12.73 -29.88
C GLY A 434 10.80 -13.25 -28.45
N ARG A 435 10.76 -12.30 -27.51
CA ARG A 435 10.60 -12.54 -26.08
C ARG A 435 9.71 -11.48 -25.44
N ILE A 436 9.12 -11.82 -24.31
CA ILE A 436 8.42 -10.82 -23.49
C ILE A 436 9.39 -10.01 -22.63
N ARG A 437 9.05 -8.74 -22.39
CA ARG A 437 9.66 -7.86 -21.40
C ARG A 437 8.58 -7.29 -20.49
N ILE A 438 8.88 -7.17 -19.20
CA ILE A 438 8.04 -6.45 -18.24
C ILE A 438 8.60 -5.04 -18.06
N SER A 439 7.73 -4.05 -18.19
CA SER A 439 8.02 -2.64 -17.92
C SER A 439 7.19 -2.20 -16.72
N TRP A 440 7.83 -1.82 -15.62
CA TRP A 440 7.13 -1.38 -14.41
C TRP A 440 7.93 -0.34 -13.64
N ASP A 441 7.74 0.93 -13.99
CA ASP A 441 8.50 2.03 -13.41
C ASP A 441 8.27 2.14 -11.89
N LYS A 442 9.38 2.19 -11.14
CA LYS A 442 9.41 2.35 -9.67
C LYS A 442 8.61 1.29 -8.90
N ALA A 443 8.49 0.07 -9.43
CA ALA A 443 7.68 -0.99 -8.84
C ALA A 443 7.97 -1.20 -7.33
N GLY A 444 9.24 -1.35 -6.93
CA GLY A 444 9.58 -1.55 -5.51
C GLY A 444 9.71 -0.30 -4.66
N GLN A 445 9.46 0.90 -5.20
CA GLN A 445 9.43 2.15 -4.42
C GLN A 445 8.03 2.49 -3.90
N GLN A 446 7.04 1.62 -4.15
CA GLN A 446 5.67 1.81 -3.67
C GLN A 446 5.62 1.75 -2.13
N GLN A 447 4.76 2.58 -1.54
CA GLN A 447 4.63 2.74 -0.08
C GLN A 447 4.33 1.41 0.64
N ILE A 448 3.58 0.52 -0.01
CA ILE A 448 3.20 -0.77 0.54
C ILE A 448 4.42 -1.63 0.91
N PHE A 449 5.47 -1.63 0.09
CA PHE A 449 6.67 -2.46 0.34
C PHE A 449 7.50 -1.95 1.50
N THR A 450 7.57 -0.63 1.71
CA THR A 450 8.23 -0.13 2.91
C THR A 450 7.43 -0.49 4.16
N ARG A 451 6.11 -0.35 4.11
CA ARG A 451 5.24 -0.74 5.23
C ARG A 451 5.44 -2.22 5.58
N MET A 452 5.49 -3.10 4.58
CA MET A 452 5.78 -4.52 4.78
C MET A 452 7.15 -4.72 5.45
N ASN A 453 8.18 -4.05 4.95
CA ASN A 453 9.53 -4.13 5.52
C ASN A 453 9.57 -3.70 6.99
N GLU A 454 8.84 -2.66 7.36
CA GLU A 454 8.75 -2.19 8.75
C GLU A 454 8.02 -3.18 9.66
N GLU A 455 6.90 -3.75 9.20
CA GLU A 455 6.21 -4.77 9.99
C GLU A 455 7.07 -6.02 10.16
N LEU A 456 7.85 -6.42 9.16
CA LEU A 456 8.80 -7.52 9.31
C LEU A 456 9.94 -7.20 10.29
N ARG A 457 10.41 -5.95 10.36
CA ARG A 457 11.37 -5.53 11.39
C ARG A 457 10.76 -5.62 12.79
N ARG A 458 9.49 -5.23 12.96
CA ARG A 458 8.76 -5.38 14.24
C ARG A 458 8.55 -6.84 14.62
N HIS A 459 8.27 -7.71 13.64
CA HIS A 459 8.26 -9.15 13.84
C HIS A 459 9.63 -9.69 14.30
N ALA A 460 10.73 -9.21 13.72
CA ALA A 460 12.08 -9.58 14.16
C ALA A 460 12.36 -9.12 15.61
N ARG A 461 11.93 -7.92 15.99
CA ARG A 461 12.01 -7.43 17.38
C ARG A 461 11.26 -8.32 18.37
N ALA A 462 10.01 -8.70 18.05
CA ALA A 462 9.21 -9.59 18.88
C ALA A 462 9.87 -10.97 19.09
N LEU A 463 10.73 -11.39 18.15
CA LEU A 463 11.51 -12.62 18.22
C LEU A 463 12.93 -12.44 18.79
N ARG A 464 13.29 -11.21 19.15
CA ARG A 464 14.64 -10.82 19.55
C ARG A 464 15.72 -11.25 18.54
N ALA A 465 15.41 -11.04 17.27
CA ALA A 465 16.19 -11.53 16.14
C ALA A 465 16.88 -10.38 15.37
N ASN A 466 17.88 -10.73 14.58
CA ASN A 466 18.47 -9.82 13.60
C ASN A 466 17.53 -9.71 12.40
N PHE A 467 17.18 -8.49 12.00
CA PHE A 467 16.34 -8.27 10.83
C PHE A 467 17.19 -8.30 9.56
N ILE A 468 16.81 -9.14 8.61
CA ILE A 468 17.33 -9.13 7.25
C ILE A 468 16.19 -8.67 6.36
N ALA A 469 16.26 -7.40 5.93
CA ALA A 469 15.41 -6.86 4.88
C ALA A 469 15.57 -7.71 3.61
N ASN A 470 14.59 -7.66 2.70
CA ASN A 470 14.53 -8.50 1.49
C ASN A 470 15.94 -8.80 0.94
N PRO A 471 16.43 -10.06 1.02
CA PRO A 471 17.84 -10.36 0.75
C PRO A 471 18.33 -9.85 -0.60
N THR A 472 17.46 -9.80 -1.61
CA THR A 472 17.82 -9.24 -2.93
C THR A 472 18.07 -7.74 -2.90
N TRP A 473 17.44 -6.99 -1.99
CA TRP A 473 17.69 -5.56 -1.80
C TRP A 473 19.09 -5.33 -1.21
N SER A 474 19.53 -6.18 -0.28
CA SER A 474 20.87 -6.13 0.29
C SER A 474 21.97 -6.50 -0.71
N PHE A 475 21.68 -7.27 -1.76
CA PHE A 475 22.65 -7.65 -2.79
C PHE A 475 22.63 -6.76 -4.05
N PHE A 476 21.49 -6.18 -4.43
CA PHE A 476 21.33 -5.44 -5.71
C PHE A 476 20.91 -3.97 -5.57
N ASN A 477 20.72 -3.47 -4.34
CA ASN A 477 20.60 -2.06 -3.94
C ASN A 477 19.59 -1.17 -4.72
N LEU A 478 18.51 -1.75 -5.30
CA LEU A 478 17.62 -1.03 -6.23
C LEU A 478 16.11 -1.32 -6.07
N GLY A 479 15.65 -1.90 -4.95
CA GLY A 479 14.21 -2.13 -4.74
C GLY A 479 13.60 -3.13 -5.74
N HIS A 480 14.36 -4.14 -6.14
CA HIS A 480 13.92 -5.16 -7.09
C HIS A 480 12.93 -6.14 -6.42
N LEU A 481 11.76 -6.36 -7.05
CA LEU A 481 10.70 -7.22 -6.49
C LEU A 481 10.89 -8.69 -6.89
N ILE A 482 10.34 -9.61 -6.09
CA ILE A 482 10.22 -11.03 -6.45
C ILE A 482 8.77 -11.42 -6.22
N THR A 483 8.15 -12.04 -7.21
CA THR A 483 6.78 -12.56 -7.11
C THR A 483 6.71 -14.04 -7.45
N ALA A 484 6.00 -14.79 -6.61
CA ALA A 484 5.50 -16.13 -6.91
C ALA A 484 4.05 -16.09 -7.44
N HIS A 485 3.44 -14.91 -7.42
CA HIS A 485 2.05 -14.64 -7.76
C HIS A 485 1.91 -13.64 -8.93
N PRO A 486 2.49 -13.91 -10.11
CA PRO A 486 2.27 -13.05 -11.27
C PRO A 486 0.81 -13.10 -11.71
N LEU A 487 0.18 -11.92 -11.78
CA LEU A 487 -1.21 -11.73 -12.21
C LEU A 487 -1.28 -10.67 -13.32
N GLY A 488 -2.40 -10.63 -14.03
CA GLY A 488 -2.63 -9.67 -15.12
C GLY A 488 -1.86 -10.00 -16.41
N GLY A 489 -1.95 -9.11 -17.39
CA GLY A 489 -1.48 -9.31 -18.75
C GLY A 489 -2.59 -9.61 -19.76
N CYS A 490 -3.66 -10.30 -19.37
CA CYS A 490 -4.88 -10.45 -20.16
C CYS A 490 -6.13 -10.03 -19.36
N PRO A 491 -6.14 -8.81 -18.76
CA PRO A 491 -7.10 -8.48 -17.71
C PRO A 491 -8.55 -8.56 -18.20
N MET A 492 -9.47 -8.96 -17.32
CA MET A 492 -10.90 -8.79 -17.58
C MET A 492 -11.27 -7.31 -17.63
N GLY A 493 -12.28 -7.00 -18.43
CA GLY A 493 -12.91 -5.69 -18.50
C GLY A 493 -14.38 -5.79 -18.90
N ASP A 494 -15.14 -4.73 -18.59
CA ASP A 494 -16.51 -4.58 -19.08
C ASP A 494 -16.58 -4.32 -20.60
N ASP A 495 -15.46 -3.89 -21.19
CA ASP A 495 -15.24 -3.68 -22.63
C ASP A 495 -13.78 -3.91 -23.03
N HIS A 496 -13.52 -3.80 -24.33
CA HIS A 496 -12.20 -4.02 -24.95
C HIS A 496 -11.17 -2.91 -24.69
N LEU A 497 -11.55 -1.75 -24.15
CA LEU A 497 -10.61 -0.69 -23.75
C LEU A 497 -10.06 -0.95 -22.34
N GLN A 498 -10.83 -1.66 -21.51
CA GLN A 498 -10.50 -1.95 -20.12
C GLN A 498 -9.94 -3.35 -19.90
N GLY A 499 -10.25 -4.29 -20.80
CA GLY A 499 -9.84 -5.68 -20.68
C GLY A 499 -9.37 -6.27 -22.01
N ALA A 500 -8.42 -7.21 -21.93
CA ALA A 500 -8.05 -8.07 -23.04
C ALA A 500 -9.08 -9.19 -23.25
N VAL A 501 -9.80 -9.53 -22.18
CA VAL A 501 -10.92 -10.46 -22.20
C VAL A 501 -12.15 -9.83 -21.56
N ASP A 502 -13.33 -10.34 -21.92
CA ASP A 502 -14.57 -9.96 -21.26
C ASP A 502 -14.73 -10.63 -19.89
N VAL A 503 -15.85 -10.35 -19.22
CA VAL A 503 -16.18 -10.90 -17.89
C VAL A 503 -16.37 -12.43 -17.86
N TYR A 504 -16.27 -13.12 -19.00
CA TYR A 504 -16.34 -14.57 -19.13
C TYR A 504 -15.05 -15.18 -19.70
N GLY A 505 -13.99 -14.38 -19.83
CA GLY A 505 -12.70 -14.81 -20.37
C GLY A 505 -12.63 -14.85 -21.89
N ARG A 506 -13.64 -14.39 -22.65
CA ARG A 506 -13.59 -14.35 -24.12
C ARG A 506 -12.65 -13.26 -24.60
N VAL A 507 -11.74 -13.57 -25.51
CA VAL A 507 -10.74 -12.60 -26.00
C VAL A 507 -11.37 -11.53 -26.87
N PHE A 508 -11.13 -10.27 -26.53
CA PHE A 508 -11.56 -9.12 -27.34
C PHE A 508 -10.66 -8.93 -28.57
N ALA A 509 -11.28 -8.59 -29.68
CA ALA A 509 -10.61 -7.98 -30.83
C ALA A 509 -10.47 -6.46 -30.63
N ALA A 510 -9.67 -5.82 -31.48
CA ALA A 510 -9.42 -4.38 -31.41
C ALA A 510 -10.68 -3.51 -31.63
N ASP A 511 -11.72 -4.07 -32.26
CA ASP A 511 -12.97 -3.37 -32.60
C ASP A 511 -14.08 -3.53 -31.54
N GLY A 512 -13.78 -4.20 -30.42
CA GLY A 512 -14.74 -4.47 -29.35
C GLY A 512 -15.56 -5.75 -29.53
N SER A 513 -15.44 -6.44 -30.67
CA SER A 513 -16.00 -7.78 -30.83
C SER A 513 -15.20 -8.82 -30.04
N VAL A 514 -15.76 -10.01 -29.85
CA VAL A 514 -15.04 -11.15 -29.25
C VAL A 514 -14.70 -12.19 -30.30
N HIS A 515 -13.52 -12.77 -30.17
CA HIS A 515 -13.10 -13.89 -30.99
C HIS A 515 -13.88 -15.15 -30.60
N GLN A 516 -14.77 -15.59 -31.49
CA GLN A 516 -15.50 -16.83 -31.27
C GLN A 516 -14.55 -18.01 -31.07
N GLY A 517 -14.76 -18.74 -29.98
CA GLY A 517 -13.95 -19.91 -29.64
C GLY A 517 -12.57 -19.59 -29.07
N LEU A 518 -12.25 -18.37 -28.66
CA LEU A 518 -10.97 -18.04 -28.02
C LEU A 518 -11.16 -17.43 -26.63
N TYR A 519 -10.55 -18.06 -25.62
CA TYR A 519 -10.71 -17.68 -24.22
C TYR A 519 -9.39 -17.66 -23.46
N VAL A 520 -9.35 -16.94 -22.34
CA VAL A 520 -8.30 -17.04 -21.31
C VAL A 520 -8.95 -17.30 -19.96
N THR A 521 -8.42 -18.27 -19.22
CA THR A 521 -9.02 -18.74 -17.95
C THR A 521 -7.97 -18.96 -16.86
N ASP A 522 -6.91 -18.14 -16.81
CA ASP A 522 -5.87 -18.23 -15.79
C ASP A 522 -5.61 -16.89 -15.08
N GLY A 523 -4.58 -16.81 -14.23
CA GLY A 523 -4.26 -15.59 -13.48
C GLY A 523 -3.98 -14.34 -14.31
N SER A 524 -3.77 -14.45 -15.64
CA SER A 524 -3.66 -13.29 -16.53
C SER A 524 -4.91 -12.41 -16.55
N VAL A 525 -6.08 -12.97 -16.22
CA VAL A 525 -7.37 -12.27 -16.28
C VAL A 525 -7.63 -11.37 -15.07
N ILE A 526 -6.86 -11.53 -14.00
CA ILE A 526 -7.05 -10.79 -12.75
C ILE A 526 -6.46 -9.38 -12.91
N PRO A 527 -7.25 -8.30 -12.73
CA PRO A 527 -6.86 -6.94 -13.13
C PRO A 527 -6.15 -6.11 -12.05
N SER A 528 -6.01 -6.62 -10.83
CA SER A 528 -5.30 -5.95 -9.72
C SER A 528 -4.69 -6.97 -8.75
N ALA A 529 -3.90 -6.50 -7.79
CA ALA A 529 -3.41 -7.33 -6.70
C ALA A 529 -4.58 -7.76 -5.78
N LEU A 530 -4.48 -8.96 -5.22
CA LEU A 530 -5.49 -9.54 -4.33
C LEU A 530 -5.12 -9.37 -2.84
N GLY A 531 -3.86 -9.05 -2.53
CA GLY A 531 -3.35 -8.96 -1.16
C GLY A 531 -3.30 -10.30 -0.40
N VAL A 532 -3.55 -11.42 -1.10
CA VAL A 532 -3.58 -12.80 -0.60
C VAL A 532 -3.17 -13.77 -1.72
N ASN A 533 -2.87 -15.03 -1.41
CA ASN A 533 -2.44 -16.00 -2.42
C ASN A 533 -3.54 -16.24 -3.48
N PRO A 534 -3.20 -16.19 -4.79
CA PRO A 534 -4.21 -15.99 -5.83
C PRO A 534 -4.89 -17.25 -6.32
N PHE A 535 -4.36 -18.45 -6.06
CA PHE A 535 -4.83 -19.64 -6.79
C PHE A 535 -6.30 -19.96 -6.51
N LEU A 536 -6.80 -19.63 -5.33
CA LEU A 536 -8.18 -19.90 -4.97
C LEU A 536 -9.12 -18.98 -5.78
N THR A 537 -8.77 -17.70 -5.93
CA THR A 537 -9.46 -16.74 -6.81
C THR A 537 -9.39 -17.14 -8.28
N ILE A 538 -8.22 -17.58 -8.76
CA ILE A 538 -8.06 -18.14 -10.12
C ILE A 538 -8.98 -19.34 -10.30
N SER A 539 -9.09 -20.21 -9.29
CA SER A 539 -9.96 -21.39 -9.34
C SER A 539 -11.43 -21.00 -9.37
N ALA A 540 -11.87 -20.06 -8.53
CA ALA A 540 -13.25 -19.57 -8.50
C ALA A 540 -13.68 -18.91 -9.82
N LEU A 541 -12.82 -18.05 -10.38
CA LEU A 541 -13.06 -17.44 -11.70
C LEU A 541 -13.16 -18.51 -12.79
N THR A 542 -12.25 -19.50 -12.78
CA THR A 542 -12.27 -20.59 -13.75
C THR A 542 -13.52 -21.47 -13.63
N GLU A 543 -13.94 -21.80 -12.42
CA GLU A 543 -15.19 -22.53 -12.17
C GLU A 543 -16.39 -21.77 -12.75
N ARG A 544 -16.43 -20.44 -12.57
CA ARG A 544 -17.45 -19.57 -13.15
C ARG A 544 -17.41 -19.56 -14.68
N PHE A 545 -16.22 -19.42 -15.28
CA PHE A 545 -16.07 -19.46 -16.75
C PHE A 545 -16.50 -20.80 -17.33
N ALA A 546 -16.09 -21.91 -16.71
CA ALA A 546 -16.46 -23.25 -17.13
C ALA A 546 -17.98 -23.47 -17.01
N ALA A 547 -18.61 -23.02 -15.91
CA ALA A 547 -20.06 -23.09 -15.74
C ALA A 547 -20.80 -22.31 -16.85
N ARG A 548 -20.38 -21.08 -17.14
CA ARG A 548 -20.96 -20.30 -18.24
C ARG A 548 -20.72 -20.97 -19.60
N LYS A 549 -19.55 -21.55 -19.83
CA LYS A 549 -19.23 -22.26 -21.07
C LYS A 549 -20.09 -23.50 -21.27
N ILE A 550 -20.35 -24.26 -20.21
CA ILE A 550 -21.26 -25.42 -20.24
C ILE A 550 -22.67 -24.98 -20.61
N GLN A 551 -23.18 -23.89 -20.03
CA GLN A 551 -24.49 -23.33 -20.40
C GLN A 551 -24.54 -22.95 -21.89
N GLN A 552 -23.51 -22.27 -22.40
CA GLN A 552 -23.45 -21.92 -23.83
C GLN A 552 -23.40 -23.14 -24.73
N LEU A 553 -22.63 -24.17 -24.37
CA LEU A 553 -22.62 -25.44 -25.11
C LEU A 553 -23.96 -26.18 -25.04
N GLY A 554 -24.78 -25.90 -24.03
CA GLY A 554 -26.17 -26.33 -23.89
C GLY A 554 -27.20 -25.47 -24.62
N GLY A 555 -26.78 -24.40 -25.31
CA GLY A 555 -27.63 -23.52 -26.12
C GLY A 555 -27.86 -22.11 -25.56
N ASP A 556 -27.34 -21.80 -24.39
CA ASP A 556 -27.56 -20.51 -23.72
C ASP A 556 -26.48 -19.47 -24.09
N GLU A 557 -26.71 -18.75 -25.18
CA GLU A 557 -25.73 -17.83 -25.79
C GLU A 557 -25.20 -16.76 -24.83
N TYR A 558 -23.91 -16.44 -24.95
CA TYR A 558 -23.27 -15.39 -24.14
C TYR A 558 -23.95 -14.02 -24.38
N PRO A 559 -24.09 -13.19 -23.32
CA PRO A 559 -24.44 -11.79 -23.51
C PRO A 559 -23.45 -11.12 -24.48
N ALA A 560 -23.97 -10.24 -25.34
CA ALA A 560 -23.11 -9.43 -26.22
C ALA A 560 -22.23 -8.52 -25.35
N PRO A 561 -20.90 -8.46 -25.62
CA PRO A 561 -20.05 -7.50 -24.94
C PRO A 561 -20.47 -6.07 -25.29
N LYS A 562 -20.24 -5.13 -24.37
CA LYS A 562 -20.42 -3.71 -24.68
C LYS A 562 -19.31 -3.27 -25.66
N PRO A 563 -19.64 -2.61 -26.78
CA PRO A 563 -18.61 -2.13 -27.73
C PRO A 563 -17.64 -1.16 -27.07
N ALA A 564 -18.15 -0.28 -26.20
CA ALA A 564 -17.41 0.52 -25.26
C ALA A 564 -18.36 0.87 -24.11
N VAL A 565 -17.87 0.89 -22.88
CA VAL A 565 -18.60 1.47 -21.75
C VAL A 565 -18.58 2.99 -21.93
N SER A 566 -19.75 3.61 -21.79
CA SER A 566 -19.83 5.06 -21.78
C SER A 566 -19.10 5.60 -20.55
N MET A 567 -18.04 6.37 -20.79
CA MET A 567 -17.33 7.11 -19.76
C MET A 567 -18.10 8.37 -19.32
N ALA A 568 -19.32 8.59 -19.86
CA ALA A 568 -20.18 9.72 -19.48
C ALA A 568 -20.63 9.67 -18.01
N GLN A 569 -20.56 8.50 -17.36
CA GLN A 569 -20.90 8.34 -15.95
C GLN A 569 -19.74 8.64 -14.99
N ILE A 570 -18.52 8.87 -15.50
CA ILE A 570 -17.40 9.29 -14.65
C ILE A 570 -17.65 10.72 -14.19
N ASP A 571 -17.80 10.89 -12.88
CA ASP A 571 -17.97 12.21 -12.30
C ASP A 571 -16.62 12.94 -12.28
N ALA A 572 -16.62 14.16 -12.82
CA ALA A 572 -15.44 15.01 -12.82
C ALA A 572 -14.98 15.33 -11.38
N LEU A 573 -15.91 15.38 -10.43
CA LEU A 573 -15.63 15.68 -9.03
C LEU A 573 -14.70 14.65 -8.38
N ASP A 574 -14.80 13.38 -8.77
CA ASP A 574 -13.92 12.33 -8.27
C ASP A 574 -12.53 12.45 -8.92
N VAL A 575 -12.51 12.64 -10.24
CA VAL A 575 -11.29 12.59 -11.05
C VAL A 575 -10.34 13.76 -10.77
N ILE A 576 -10.85 14.94 -10.39
CA ILE A 576 -9.98 16.08 -10.03
C ILE A 576 -9.12 15.83 -8.79
N ALA A 577 -9.46 14.81 -7.98
CA ALA A 577 -8.70 14.41 -6.80
C ALA A 577 -7.72 13.25 -7.07
N TRP A 578 -7.69 12.70 -8.29
CA TRP A 578 -6.87 11.52 -8.59
C TRP A 578 -5.38 11.83 -8.68
N ASN A 579 -4.57 10.81 -8.39
CA ASN A 579 -3.12 10.85 -8.60
C ASN A 579 -2.77 10.60 -10.08
N GLU A 580 -1.51 10.83 -10.45
CA GLU A 580 -1.08 10.73 -11.85
C GLU A 580 -1.27 9.33 -12.45
N GLY A 581 -1.13 8.26 -11.66
CA GLY A 581 -1.30 6.87 -12.14
C GLY A 581 -2.74 6.54 -12.50
N GLU A 582 -3.69 7.01 -11.70
CA GLU A 582 -5.13 6.87 -11.95
C GLU A 582 -5.56 7.67 -13.20
N LEU A 583 -5.08 8.91 -13.31
CA LEU A 583 -5.36 9.76 -14.48
C LEU A 583 -4.75 9.19 -15.76
N GLU A 584 -3.54 8.64 -15.67
CA GLU A 584 -2.89 7.98 -16.80
C GLU A 584 -3.67 6.75 -17.23
N THR A 585 -4.21 5.99 -16.27
CA THR A 585 -5.09 4.86 -16.53
C THR A 585 -6.36 5.30 -17.26
N LEU A 586 -7.00 6.37 -16.78
CA LEU A 586 -8.18 6.94 -17.44
C LEU A 586 -7.89 7.46 -18.84
N PHE A 587 -6.78 8.17 -19.02
CA PHE A 587 -6.33 8.69 -20.31
C PHE A 587 -6.10 7.55 -21.29
N ARG A 588 -5.46 6.46 -20.88
CA ARG A 588 -5.24 5.30 -21.77
C ARG A 588 -6.56 4.63 -22.17
N ARG A 589 -7.48 4.46 -21.22
CA ARG A 589 -8.73 3.71 -21.40
C ARG A 589 -9.84 4.47 -22.14
N SER A 590 -9.81 5.80 -22.12
CA SER A 590 -10.94 6.57 -22.65
C SER A 590 -10.80 6.82 -24.15
N PRO A 591 -11.86 6.73 -24.96
CA PRO A 591 -11.88 7.41 -26.25
C PRO A 591 -11.97 8.93 -26.02
N THR A 592 -11.62 9.73 -27.02
CA THR A 592 -11.87 11.18 -26.98
C THR A 592 -13.18 11.51 -27.71
N LEU A 593 -13.99 12.40 -27.14
CA LEU A 593 -15.00 13.13 -27.89
C LEU A 593 -14.35 14.02 -28.97
N ARG A 594 -15.16 14.47 -29.92
CA ARG A 594 -14.75 15.40 -30.97
C ARG A 594 -14.33 16.74 -30.37
N ILE A 595 -13.40 17.42 -31.04
CA ILE A 595 -12.85 18.71 -30.62
C ILE A 595 -13.93 19.79 -30.42
N ASP A 596 -15.09 19.67 -31.05
CA ASP A 596 -16.26 20.54 -30.83
C ASP A 596 -16.73 20.56 -29.36
N ALA A 597 -16.64 19.44 -28.64
CA ALA A 597 -17.02 19.35 -27.23
C ALA A 597 -16.10 20.17 -26.31
N LEU A 598 -14.91 20.52 -26.81
CA LEU A 598 -13.93 21.32 -26.09
C LEU A 598 -14.31 22.81 -26.04
N VAL A 599 -15.04 23.29 -27.04
CA VAL A 599 -15.35 24.72 -27.22
C VAL A 599 -16.20 25.22 -26.06
N ASN A 600 -15.78 26.34 -25.46
CA ASN A 600 -16.50 26.97 -24.37
C ASN A 600 -17.76 27.67 -24.90
N LYS A 601 -18.90 27.42 -24.25
CA LYS A 601 -20.16 28.10 -24.59
C LYS A 601 -20.32 29.45 -23.88
N GLY A 602 -19.51 29.71 -22.85
CA GLY A 602 -19.61 30.92 -22.03
C GLY A 602 -20.83 30.92 -21.12
N GLY A 603 -21.28 32.11 -20.72
CA GLY A 603 -22.37 32.31 -19.75
C GLY A 603 -21.89 32.47 -18.31
N ASP A 604 -22.79 32.81 -17.39
CA ASP A 604 -22.48 32.89 -15.97
C ASP A 604 -22.32 31.50 -15.34
N PRO A 605 -21.45 31.31 -14.33
CA PRO A 605 -21.34 30.05 -13.62
C PRO A 605 -22.69 29.61 -13.02
N VAL A 606 -23.01 28.33 -13.14
CA VAL A 606 -24.16 27.73 -12.46
C VAL A 606 -23.69 27.19 -11.13
N ILE A 607 -24.24 27.70 -10.03
CA ILE A 607 -23.84 27.33 -8.68
C ILE A 607 -25.00 26.62 -7.99
N ASP A 608 -24.82 25.33 -7.69
CA ASP A 608 -25.76 24.53 -6.91
C ASP A 608 -25.30 24.54 -5.44
N THR A 609 -25.93 25.37 -4.63
CA THR A 609 -25.58 25.56 -3.22
C THR A 609 -25.97 24.37 -2.34
N GLY A 610 -26.99 23.60 -2.74
CA GLY A 610 -27.44 22.42 -2.01
C GLY A 610 -26.49 21.24 -2.17
N LYS A 611 -25.87 21.11 -3.36
CA LYS A 611 -24.84 20.08 -3.63
C LYS A 611 -23.40 20.59 -3.46
N GLN A 612 -23.22 21.89 -3.23
CA GLN A 612 -21.91 22.56 -3.14
C GLN A 612 -21.05 22.38 -4.41
N ILE A 613 -21.68 22.51 -5.57
CA ILE A 613 -21.06 22.30 -6.89
C ILE A 613 -21.10 23.60 -7.69
N ILE A 614 -19.99 23.93 -8.35
CA ILE A 614 -19.89 25.01 -9.33
C ILE A 614 -19.69 24.37 -10.71
N ARG A 615 -20.46 24.83 -11.69
CA ARG A 615 -20.23 24.54 -13.10
C ARG A 615 -19.95 25.82 -13.87
N ASN A 616 -18.74 25.94 -14.44
CA ASN A 616 -18.29 27.10 -15.19
C ASN A 616 -17.84 26.69 -16.61
N ASP A 617 -18.53 27.19 -17.64
CA ASP A 617 -18.22 26.89 -19.06
C ASP A 617 -17.58 28.09 -19.78
N ARG A 618 -17.07 29.08 -19.05
CA ARG A 618 -16.22 30.13 -19.64
C ARG A 618 -14.83 29.61 -19.99
N TYR A 619 -14.34 28.65 -19.22
CA TYR A 619 -13.03 28.03 -19.38
C TYR A 619 -13.04 26.61 -18.81
N TRP A 620 -12.06 25.80 -19.20
CA TRP A 620 -11.71 24.56 -18.51
C TRP A 620 -10.73 24.87 -17.38
N LYS A 621 -11.07 24.49 -16.15
CA LYS A 621 -10.15 24.61 -15.00
C LYS A 621 -9.25 23.38 -14.94
N GLY A 622 -7.94 23.57 -14.88
CA GLY A 622 -6.97 22.48 -14.82
C GLY A 622 -6.47 22.21 -13.41
N PHE A 623 -6.36 20.94 -13.05
CA PHE A 623 -5.95 20.48 -11.72
C PHE A 623 -4.60 19.76 -11.80
N PHE A 624 -3.73 19.92 -10.81
CA PHE A 624 -2.50 19.14 -10.75
C PHE A 624 -2.77 17.82 -10.03
N PRO A 625 -2.18 16.69 -10.47
CA PRO A 625 -2.40 15.39 -9.83
C PRO A 625 -2.07 15.40 -8.35
N GLN A 626 -2.84 14.68 -7.54
CA GLN A 626 -2.58 14.56 -6.11
C GLN A 626 -1.19 13.95 -5.84
N GLY A 627 -0.48 14.49 -4.85
CA GLY A 627 0.86 14.02 -4.47
C GLY A 627 2.02 14.47 -5.40
N ASN A 628 1.73 15.20 -6.48
CA ASN A 628 2.77 15.69 -7.39
C ASN A 628 3.43 16.98 -6.86
N VAL A 629 4.74 17.12 -7.10
CA VAL A 629 5.51 18.31 -6.69
C VAL A 629 4.94 19.62 -7.24
N LEU A 630 4.37 19.61 -8.44
CA LEU A 630 3.73 20.78 -9.02
C LEU A 630 2.44 21.15 -8.28
N ASN A 631 1.70 20.17 -7.75
CA ASN A 631 0.56 20.44 -6.89
C ASN A 631 1.03 21.16 -5.62
N ALA A 632 2.03 20.61 -4.92
CA ALA A 632 2.61 21.22 -3.72
C ALA A 632 3.17 22.63 -3.99
N MET A 633 3.90 22.83 -5.09
CA MET A 633 4.40 24.14 -5.49
C MET A 633 3.27 25.12 -5.82
N SER A 634 2.26 24.67 -6.59
CA SER A 634 1.11 25.49 -6.98
C SER A 634 0.28 25.94 -5.78
N SER A 635 0.12 25.08 -4.78
CA SER A 635 -0.49 25.41 -3.50
C SER A 635 0.34 26.39 -2.70
N ALA A 636 1.68 26.30 -2.76
CA ALA A 636 2.57 27.22 -2.05
C ALA A 636 2.65 28.63 -2.67
N ILE A 637 2.43 28.75 -3.98
CA ILE A 637 2.42 30.04 -4.70
C ILE A 637 1.01 30.51 -5.09
N PHE A 638 -0.01 29.72 -4.73
CA PHE A 638 -1.44 29.97 -4.89
C PHE A 638 -1.92 30.19 -6.33
N THR A 639 -1.38 29.43 -7.28
CA THR A 639 -1.73 29.58 -8.70
C THR A 639 -2.21 28.27 -9.33
N GLY A 640 -3.42 28.28 -9.88
CA GLY A 640 -3.92 27.23 -10.79
C GLY A 640 -3.76 27.65 -12.25
N PHE A 641 -4.26 26.83 -13.17
CA PHE A 641 -4.30 27.16 -14.59
C PHE A 641 -5.68 26.87 -15.19
N LYS A 642 -6.00 27.60 -16.26
CA LYS A 642 -7.23 27.44 -17.03
C LYS A 642 -6.95 27.55 -18.51
N LYS A 643 -7.81 26.93 -19.31
CA LYS A 643 -7.76 27.02 -20.77
C LYS A 643 -9.11 27.41 -21.32
N GLU A 644 -9.11 28.43 -22.17
CA GLU A 644 -10.27 28.89 -22.92
C GLU A 644 -10.13 28.41 -24.36
N PHE A 645 -11.19 27.83 -24.92
CA PHE A 645 -11.20 27.31 -26.29
C PHE A 645 -12.35 27.88 -27.08
N SER A 646 -12.05 28.33 -28.30
CA SER A 646 -13.01 28.92 -29.22
C SER A 646 -12.82 28.39 -30.63
N PHE A 647 -13.87 28.49 -31.43
CA PHE A 647 -13.86 28.15 -32.84
C PHE A 647 -14.24 29.39 -33.65
N HIS A 648 -13.29 29.91 -34.41
CA HIS A 648 -13.47 31.08 -35.29
C HIS A 648 -12.70 30.87 -36.59
N ASP A 649 -13.24 31.38 -37.71
CA ASP A 649 -12.62 31.31 -39.04
C ASP A 649 -12.19 29.90 -39.49
N GLY A 650 -12.94 28.87 -39.07
CA GLY A 650 -12.64 27.48 -39.42
C GLY A 650 -11.49 26.84 -38.63
N GLN A 651 -10.97 27.50 -37.60
CA GLN A 651 -9.86 27.02 -36.77
C GLN A 651 -10.25 26.94 -35.28
N TYR A 652 -9.76 25.89 -34.61
CA TYR A 652 -9.84 25.79 -33.15
C TYR A 652 -8.63 26.49 -32.55
N THR A 653 -8.90 27.47 -31.71
CA THR A 653 -7.88 28.25 -31.01
C THR A 653 -8.13 28.20 -29.52
N GLY A 654 -7.12 28.53 -28.74
CA GLY A 654 -7.31 28.67 -27.31
C GLY A 654 -6.33 29.61 -26.66
N ILE A 655 -6.58 29.85 -25.38
CA ILE A 655 -5.73 30.65 -24.51
C ILE A 655 -5.48 29.84 -23.25
N THR A 656 -4.21 29.53 -22.99
CA THR A 656 -3.78 28.98 -21.70
C THR A 656 -3.40 30.15 -20.82
N SER A 657 -3.96 30.19 -19.62
CA SER A 657 -3.65 31.19 -18.62
C SER A 657 -3.51 30.56 -17.24
N ASP A 658 -2.83 31.26 -16.34
CA ASP A 658 -3.04 31.04 -14.92
C ASP A 658 -4.48 31.46 -14.55
N THR A 659 -5.00 30.96 -13.43
CA THR A 659 -6.38 31.23 -13.04
C THR A 659 -6.65 32.75 -12.86
N ASP A 660 -5.62 33.52 -12.49
CA ASP A 660 -5.63 34.98 -12.36
C ASP A 660 -5.56 35.75 -13.69
N GLY A 661 -5.19 35.10 -14.79
CA GLY A 661 -5.08 35.73 -16.11
C GLY A 661 -3.84 36.61 -16.33
N ARG A 662 -2.80 36.47 -15.49
CA ARG A 662 -1.50 37.17 -15.63
C ARG A 662 -0.67 36.58 -16.76
N ILE A 663 -0.70 35.26 -16.92
CA ILE A 663 -0.11 34.54 -18.03
C ILE A 663 -1.19 34.40 -19.10
N ARG A 664 -0.88 34.74 -20.34
CA ARG A 664 -1.71 34.43 -21.51
C ARG A 664 -0.85 33.90 -22.63
N ALA A 665 -0.96 32.61 -22.91
CA ALA A 665 -0.32 31.96 -24.04
C ALA A 665 -1.38 31.53 -25.04
N ARG A 666 -1.26 31.98 -26.30
CA ARG A 666 -2.14 31.54 -27.38
C ARG A 666 -1.80 30.11 -27.78
N ASN A 667 -2.82 29.34 -28.12
CA ASN A 667 -2.69 27.97 -28.57
C ASN A 667 -3.41 27.72 -29.89
N SER A 668 -2.88 26.81 -30.70
CA SER A 668 -3.63 26.16 -31.79
C SER A 668 -4.03 24.75 -31.38
N LEU A 669 -5.17 24.28 -31.89
CA LEU A 669 -5.66 22.93 -31.64
C LEU A 669 -6.02 22.19 -32.92
N GLU A 670 -5.71 20.90 -32.96
CA GLU A 670 -6.07 20.01 -34.06
C GLU A 670 -6.43 18.61 -33.53
N GLU A 671 -7.38 17.92 -34.18
CA GLU A 671 -7.57 16.49 -33.96
C GLU A 671 -6.47 15.71 -34.67
N ILE A 672 -5.88 14.75 -33.98
CA ILE A 672 -4.88 13.83 -34.51
C ILE A 672 -5.33 12.39 -34.32
N GLU A 673 -4.93 11.53 -35.25
CA GLU A 673 -5.17 10.09 -35.17
C GLU A 673 -3.83 9.36 -35.30
N VAL A 674 -3.53 8.54 -34.29
CA VAL A 674 -2.33 7.70 -34.24
C VAL A 674 -2.79 6.28 -34.58
N SER A 675 -2.36 5.73 -35.71
CA SER A 675 -2.80 4.42 -36.17
C SER A 675 -1.86 3.28 -35.76
N HIS A 676 -0.59 3.57 -35.45
CA HIS A 676 0.43 2.61 -35.02
C HIS A 676 1.49 3.30 -34.14
N ARG A 677 2.22 2.54 -33.31
CA ARG A 677 3.25 3.08 -32.40
C ARG A 677 4.56 3.37 -33.15
N ASP A 678 4.66 4.57 -33.73
CA ASP A 678 5.84 5.00 -34.51
C ASP A 678 6.81 5.87 -33.70
N GLY A 679 7.39 5.32 -32.63
CA GLY A 679 8.52 5.95 -31.91
C GLY A 679 8.16 7.07 -30.92
N GLY A 680 6.88 7.35 -30.68
CA GLY A 680 6.39 8.25 -29.62
C GLY A 680 5.80 7.50 -28.41
N THR A 681 5.43 8.25 -27.36
CA THR A 681 4.77 7.69 -26.14
C THR A 681 3.26 7.55 -26.25
N LEU A 682 2.65 7.97 -27.37
CA LEU A 682 1.20 7.88 -27.59
C LEU A 682 0.80 6.50 -28.11
N GLU A 683 -0.24 5.95 -27.51
CA GLU A 683 -0.88 4.73 -27.97
C GLU A 683 -1.73 4.99 -29.23
N PRO A 684 -2.03 3.97 -30.07
CA PRO A 684 -2.97 4.15 -31.16
C PRO A 684 -4.32 4.66 -30.67
N GLY A 685 -4.86 5.67 -31.33
CA GLY A 685 -6.10 6.32 -30.93
C GLY A 685 -6.25 7.73 -31.49
N ARG A 686 -7.41 8.33 -31.21
CA ARG A 686 -7.70 9.73 -31.50
C ARG A 686 -7.38 10.60 -30.30
N TYR A 687 -6.80 11.76 -30.56
CA TYR A 687 -6.43 12.74 -29.55
C TYR A 687 -6.66 14.16 -30.07
N ILE A 688 -6.61 15.13 -29.17
CA ILE A 688 -6.54 16.55 -29.54
C ILE A 688 -5.16 17.06 -29.17
N LEU A 689 -4.43 17.59 -30.15
CA LEU A 689 -3.13 18.18 -29.96
C LEU A 689 -3.28 19.69 -29.79
N LEU A 690 -2.73 20.21 -28.69
CA LEU A 690 -2.62 21.64 -28.41
C LEU A 690 -1.16 22.07 -28.52
N ARG A 691 -0.89 23.09 -29.33
CA ARG A 691 0.45 23.69 -29.47
C ARG A 691 0.44 25.11 -28.93
N TYR A 692 1.45 25.46 -28.13
CA TYR A 692 1.63 26.81 -27.62
C TYR A 692 2.36 27.67 -28.67
N LEU A 693 1.82 28.87 -28.96
CA LEU A 693 2.31 29.74 -30.04
C LEU A 693 3.23 30.86 -29.54
N ASP A 694 3.20 31.16 -28.24
CA ASP A 694 3.90 32.31 -27.66
C ASP A 694 5.11 31.87 -26.80
N PRO A 695 6.28 32.52 -26.90
CA PRO A 695 7.41 32.29 -25.99
C PRO A 695 7.06 32.64 -24.53
N PRO A 696 7.64 31.95 -23.52
CA PRO A 696 8.60 30.85 -23.60
C PRO A 696 7.97 29.46 -23.83
N TRP A 697 6.65 29.38 -24.03
CA TRP A 697 5.88 28.13 -23.98
C TRP A 697 5.95 27.28 -25.24
N GLN A 698 6.52 27.78 -26.33
CA GLN A 698 6.65 27.09 -27.62
C GLN A 698 7.39 25.72 -27.55
N GLY A 699 8.17 25.49 -26.49
CA GLY A 699 8.81 24.20 -26.24
C GLY A 699 7.87 23.12 -25.70
N PHE A 700 6.61 23.45 -25.40
CA PHE A 700 5.62 22.52 -24.85
C PHE A 700 4.49 22.23 -25.84
N TYR A 701 3.82 21.09 -25.64
CA TYR A 701 2.53 20.79 -26.25
C TYR A 701 1.70 19.92 -25.30
N ASP A 702 0.38 19.98 -25.42
CA ASP A 702 -0.52 19.10 -24.67
C ASP A 702 -1.22 18.13 -25.61
N ILE A 703 -1.50 16.93 -25.11
CA ILE A 703 -2.37 15.95 -25.77
C ILE A 703 -3.58 15.73 -24.88
N PHE A 704 -4.78 15.95 -25.39
CA PHE A 704 -6.04 15.78 -24.66
C PHE A 704 -6.83 14.57 -25.12
N LYS A 705 -7.61 14.03 -24.16
CA LYS A 705 -8.82 13.26 -24.41
C LYS A 705 -9.99 13.90 -23.67
N ILE A 706 -11.05 14.25 -24.41
CA ILE A 706 -12.30 14.73 -23.84
C ILE A 706 -13.12 13.51 -23.42
N ILE A 707 -13.41 13.40 -22.14
CA ILE A 707 -14.09 12.25 -21.55
C ILE A 707 -15.61 12.43 -21.64
N ASN A 708 -16.07 13.60 -21.22
CA ASN A 708 -17.48 14.00 -21.26
C ASN A 708 -17.59 15.54 -21.32
N ASP A 709 -18.80 16.07 -21.20
CA ASP A 709 -19.07 17.52 -21.31
C ASP A 709 -18.37 18.35 -20.22
N ASP A 710 -18.03 17.75 -19.08
CA ASP A 710 -17.46 18.45 -17.92
C ASP A 710 -16.06 17.95 -17.53
N LEU A 711 -15.50 16.94 -18.22
CA LEU A 711 -14.19 16.35 -17.92
C LEU A 711 -13.37 16.08 -19.18
N LEU A 712 -12.10 16.51 -19.14
CA LEU A 712 -11.06 16.08 -20.07
C LEU A 712 -9.79 15.74 -19.31
N ILE A 713 -8.94 14.91 -19.89
CA ILE A 713 -7.62 14.56 -19.34
C ILE A 713 -6.55 14.98 -20.35
N GLY A 714 -5.49 15.61 -19.86
CA GLY A 714 -4.36 16.08 -20.64
C GLY A 714 -3.03 15.45 -20.23
N ARG A 715 -2.14 15.27 -21.19
CA ARG A 715 -0.71 14.98 -20.98
C ARG A 715 0.10 16.19 -21.45
N VAL A 716 1.02 16.68 -20.62
CA VAL A 716 1.99 17.73 -21.01
C VAL A 716 3.26 17.09 -21.54
N TYR A 717 3.79 17.65 -22.62
CA TYR A 717 5.04 17.23 -23.24
C TYR A 717 6.00 18.40 -23.39
N LEU A 718 7.30 18.11 -23.20
CA LEU A 718 8.42 19.01 -23.50
C LEU A 718 9.15 18.52 -24.76
N GLY A 719 9.33 19.39 -25.74
CA GLY A 719 9.96 19.11 -27.02
C GLY A 719 8.98 19.19 -28.20
N ALA A 720 9.41 18.70 -29.36
CA ALA A 720 8.61 18.77 -30.58
C ALA A 720 7.73 17.51 -30.74
N TYR A 721 6.43 17.69 -30.95
CA TYR A 721 5.52 16.59 -31.32
C TYR A 721 6.00 15.91 -32.63
N PRO A 722 5.95 14.56 -32.73
CA PRO A 722 5.42 13.61 -31.75
C PRO A 722 6.43 13.10 -30.70
N ASN A 723 7.67 13.60 -30.73
CA ASN A 723 8.82 13.04 -30.01
C ASN A 723 9.12 13.75 -28.68
N GLY A 724 8.17 14.49 -28.10
CA GLY A 724 8.36 15.16 -26.83
C GLY A 724 8.51 14.17 -25.67
N ALA A 725 9.25 14.58 -24.64
CA ALA A 725 9.29 13.89 -23.36
C ALA A 725 8.03 14.23 -22.55
N ARG A 726 7.29 13.21 -22.10
CA ARG A 726 6.10 13.39 -21.25
C ARG A 726 6.53 13.96 -19.90
N VAL A 727 5.87 15.02 -19.45
CA VAL A 727 6.15 15.69 -18.18
C VAL A 727 5.21 15.20 -17.08
N PHE A 728 3.89 15.32 -17.28
CA PHE A 728 2.86 14.83 -16.35
C PHE A 728 1.48 14.67 -17.03
N THR A 729 0.56 13.99 -16.36
CA THR A 729 -0.87 13.86 -16.74
C THR A 729 -1.76 14.63 -15.75
N PHE A 730 -2.79 15.32 -16.24
CA PHE A 730 -3.66 16.21 -15.45
C PHE A 730 -5.13 16.13 -15.90
N PRO A 731 -6.11 16.28 -15.00
CA PRO A 731 -7.49 16.49 -15.39
C PRO A 731 -7.79 17.98 -15.58
N MET A 732 -8.75 18.28 -16.46
CA MET A 732 -9.43 19.56 -16.47
C MET A 732 -10.94 19.36 -16.41
N SER A 733 -11.60 20.25 -15.69
CA SER A 733 -13.04 20.17 -15.51
C SER A 733 -13.73 21.53 -15.61
N ARG A 734 -14.98 21.49 -16.07
CA ARG A 734 -15.95 22.58 -15.98
C ARG A 734 -16.81 22.50 -14.72
N ARG A 735 -16.79 21.37 -14.01
CA ARG A 735 -17.62 21.09 -12.83
C ARG A 735 -16.74 20.69 -11.65
N TYR A 736 -16.75 21.48 -10.58
CA TYR A 736 -15.88 21.30 -9.43
C TYR A 736 -16.61 21.65 -8.13
N GLY A 737 -16.09 21.15 -7.00
CA GLY A 737 -16.67 21.41 -5.68
C GLY A 737 -16.30 22.80 -5.14
N PHE A 738 -16.97 23.22 -4.08
CA PHE A 738 -16.68 24.49 -3.39
C PHE A 738 -15.25 24.55 -2.84
N ALA A 739 -14.66 23.41 -2.45
CA ALA A 739 -13.26 23.32 -2.04
C ALA A 739 -12.24 23.70 -3.14
N GLN A 740 -12.70 23.80 -4.39
CA GLN A 740 -11.91 24.22 -5.54
C GLN A 740 -12.49 25.48 -6.18
N MET A 741 -13.25 26.31 -5.45
CA MET A 741 -13.79 27.55 -6.02
C MET A 741 -12.70 28.57 -6.34
N THR A 742 -12.93 29.41 -7.35
CA THR A 742 -12.08 30.58 -7.64
C THR A 742 -12.56 31.82 -6.91
N LEU A 743 -11.74 32.86 -6.86
CA LEU A 743 -12.11 34.16 -6.29
C LEU A 743 -13.34 34.77 -6.98
N ASN A 744 -13.49 34.55 -8.30
CA ASN A 744 -14.65 35.00 -9.06
C ASN A 744 -15.91 34.23 -8.67
N ASP A 745 -15.78 32.91 -8.43
CA ASP A 745 -16.91 32.08 -7.97
C ASP A 745 -17.34 32.51 -6.56
N HIS A 746 -16.37 32.76 -5.66
CA HIS A 746 -16.63 33.33 -4.34
C HIS A 746 -17.32 34.69 -4.42
N ALA A 747 -16.85 35.60 -5.28
CA ALA A 747 -17.46 36.92 -5.44
C ALA A 747 -18.92 36.83 -5.90
N ALA A 748 -19.25 35.88 -6.79
CA ALA A 748 -20.62 35.62 -7.22
C ALA A 748 -21.50 35.09 -6.07
N LEU A 749 -20.99 34.13 -5.28
CA LEU A 749 -21.66 33.62 -4.09
C LEU A 749 -21.88 34.71 -3.03
N TYR A 750 -20.86 35.53 -2.80
CA TYR A 750 -20.90 36.62 -1.84
C TYR A 750 -21.96 37.67 -2.24
N ALA A 751 -22.03 38.08 -3.51
CA ALA A 751 -23.02 39.02 -3.99
C ALA A 751 -24.47 38.52 -3.84
N GLY A 752 -24.70 37.20 -3.92
CA GLY A 752 -26.01 36.57 -3.77
C GLY A 752 -26.37 36.14 -2.33
N GLY A 753 -25.42 36.21 -1.39
CA GLY A 753 -25.59 35.71 -0.03
C GLY A 753 -26.46 36.62 0.86
N ALA A 754 -27.28 36.00 1.71
CA ALA A 754 -28.12 36.68 2.68
C ALA A 754 -27.35 36.99 3.98
N GLN A 755 -27.88 37.86 4.83
CA GLN A 755 -27.33 38.04 6.18
C GLN A 755 -27.67 36.80 7.03
N PRO A 756 -26.69 36.15 7.70
CA PRO A 756 -26.98 35.04 8.60
C PRO A 756 -27.73 35.53 9.85
N THR A 757 -28.65 34.73 10.37
CA THR A 757 -29.26 34.95 11.69
C THR A 757 -28.40 34.34 12.81
N ALA A 758 -28.76 34.69 14.05
CA ALA A 758 -28.26 34.08 15.27
C ALA A 758 -28.22 32.54 15.24
N ALA A 759 -29.34 31.93 14.90
CA ALA A 759 -29.47 30.47 14.83
C ALA A 759 -28.71 29.89 13.64
N ASP A 760 -28.53 30.65 12.56
CA ASP A 760 -27.83 30.18 11.37
C ASP A 760 -26.32 30.00 11.62
N ILE A 761 -25.70 30.82 12.47
CA ILE A 761 -24.25 30.78 12.69
C ILE A 761 -23.84 29.93 13.90
N GLU A 762 -24.77 29.52 14.75
CA GLU A 762 -24.50 28.67 15.90
C GLU A 762 -23.93 27.31 15.47
N GLY A 763 -22.82 26.89 16.08
CA GLY A 763 -22.09 25.66 15.76
C GLY A 763 -20.63 25.88 15.36
N VAL A 764 -19.98 24.82 14.89
CA VAL A 764 -18.56 24.85 14.46
C VAL A 764 -18.47 24.94 12.94
N TRP A 765 -17.61 25.82 12.48
CA TRP A 765 -17.37 26.12 11.08
C TRP A 765 -15.90 25.94 10.76
N ARG A 766 -15.57 25.22 9.70
CA ARG A 766 -14.23 25.21 9.11
C ARG A 766 -14.10 26.36 8.15
N MET A 767 -13.10 27.21 8.35
CA MET A 767 -12.70 28.26 7.43
C MET A 767 -11.66 27.75 6.44
N ASP A 768 -11.96 27.86 5.15
CA ASP A 768 -11.02 27.60 4.07
C ASP A 768 -10.76 28.92 3.32
N MET A 769 -9.50 29.35 3.20
CA MET A 769 -9.17 30.55 2.42
C MET A 769 -9.36 30.26 0.95
N ILE A 770 -10.10 31.12 0.24
CA ILE A 770 -10.27 30.96 -1.18
C ILE A 770 -9.04 31.53 -1.87
N SER A 771 -8.42 30.70 -2.71
CA SER A 771 -7.39 31.14 -3.63
C SER A 771 -7.68 30.59 -5.02
N ASN A 772 -7.03 31.17 -6.02
CA ASN A 772 -7.12 30.70 -7.39
C ASN A 772 -6.25 29.44 -7.66
N ALA A 773 -5.71 28.83 -6.61
CA ALA A 773 -5.04 27.53 -6.63
C ALA A 773 -6.03 26.37 -6.83
N ASN A 774 -5.49 25.18 -7.07
CA ASN A 774 -6.28 23.97 -7.31
C ASN A 774 -6.80 23.32 -6.02
N HIS A 775 -6.33 23.76 -4.85
CA HIS A 775 -6.76 23.29 -3.53
C HIS A 775 -6.65 24.42 -2.50
N ALA A 776 -7.66 24.54 -1.64
CA ALA A 776 -7.60 25.31 -0.40
C ALA A 776 -7.77 24.36 0.79
N ALA A 777 -6.94 24.53 1.83
CA ALA A 777 -7.00 23.75 3.05
C ALA A 777 -7.61 24.58 4.19
N GLY A 778 -8.16 23.89 5.19
CA GLY A 778 -8.77 24.51 6.37
C GLY A 778 -7.75 25.37 7.12
N VAL A 779 -7.87 26.68 6.95
CA VAL A 779 -6.99 27.68 7.55
C VAL A 779 -7.44 28.07 8.94
N ALA A 780 -8.71 27.88 9.28
CA ALA A 780 -9.21 28.16 10.62
C ALA A 780 -10.44 27.32 10.94
N TYR A 781 -10.83 27.33 12.20
CA TYR A 781 -12.16 26.95 12.63
C TYR A 781 -12.79 28.09 13.42
N LEU A 782 -14.10 28.21 13.37
CA LEU A 782 -14.89 29.21 14.09
C LEU A 782 -16.04 28.48 14.78
N GLN A 783 -16.05 28.46 16.10
CA GLN A 783 -17.14 27.93 16.92
C GLN A 783 -17.96 29.11 17.45
N VAL A 784 -19.25 29.15 17.17
CA VAL A 784 -20.15 30.18 17.71
C VAL A 784 -21.20 29.52 18.59
N ASN A 785 -21.32 30.00 19.83
CA ASN A 785 -22.25 29.46 20.82
C ASN A 785 -23.18 30.57 21.34
N SER A 786 -24.47 30.27 21.49
CA SER A 786 -25.40 31.14 22.21
C SER A 786 -25.31 30.89 23.72
N GLN A 787 -25.16 31.96 24.49
CA GLN A 787 -25.15 31.91 25.95
C GLN A 787 -26.59 32.02 26.51
N PRO A 788 -26.87 31.45 27.71
CA PRO A 788 -28.20 31.50 28.33
C PRO A 788 -28.74 32.92 28.59
N ASP A 789 -27.88 33.93 28.61
CA ASP A 789 -28.23 35.34 28.80
C ASP A 789 -28.56 36.09 27.49
N GLY A 790 -28.54 35.38 26.35
CA GLY A 790 -28.83 35.93 25.02
C GLY A 790 -27.62 36.56 24.31
N ARG A 791 -26.43 36.53 24.90
CA ARG A 791 -25.18 36.90 24.23
C ARG A 791 -24.68 35.76 23.34
N MET A 792 -23.92 36.10 22.30
CA MET A 792 -23.15 35.11 21.54
C MET A 792 -21.67 35.25 21.82
N GLU A 793 -21.00 34.12 21.80
CA GLU A 793 -19.54 34.04 21.91
C GLU A 793 -19.01 33.23 20.73
N ALA A 794 -18.00 33.79 20.06
CA ALA A 794 -17.32 33.13 18.96
C ALA A 794 -15.88 32.80 19.38
N ARG A 795 -15.46 31.55 19.25
CA ARG A 795 -14.08 31.09 19.40
C ARG A 795 -13.52 30.79 18.03
N TYR A 796 -12.40 31.39 17.65
CA TYR A 796 -11.70 31.02 16.43
C TYR A 796 -10.44 30.21 16.76
N GLN A 797 -10.04 29.34 15.85
CA GLN A 797 -8.76 28.64 15.83
C GLN A 797 -8.15 28.84 14.45
N LEU A 798 -7.25 29.81 14.31
CA LEU A 798 -6.53 30.13 13.09
C LEU A 798 -5.24 29.32 13.01
N MET A 799 -5.06 28.64 11.88
CA MET A 799 -3.90 27.83 11.50
C MET A 799 -3.56 26.74 12.52
N GLY A 800 -4.53 26.34 13.36
CA GLY A 800 -4.32 25.39 14.45
C GLY A 800 -3.32 25.86 15.51
N VAL A 801 -2.94 27.14 15.56
CA VAL A 801 -1.89 27.66 16.47
C VAL A 801 -2.28 28.94 17.20
N MET A 802 -3.27 29.68 16.68
CA MET A 802 -3.77 30.93 17.26
C MET A 802 -5.26 30.79 17.54
N GLU A 803 -5.67 30.78 18.81
CA GLU A 803 -7.09 30.77 19.19
C GLU A 803 -7.43 31.96 20.07
N GLY A 804 -8.69 32.40 20.02
CA GLY A 804 -9.16 33.54 20.79
C GLY A 804 -10.67 33.64 20.85
N LEU A 805 -11.16 34.45 21.80
CA LEU A 805 -12.57 34.75 21.98
C LEU A 805 -12.91 36.08 21.29
N VAL A 806 -13.95 36.09 20.49
CA VAL A 806 -14.45 37.23 19.72
C VAL A 806 -15.90 37.49 20.09
N VAL A 807 -16.26 38.77 20.20
CA VAL A 807 -17.66 39.19 20.41
C VAL A 807 -18.28 39.47 19.04
N PRO A 808 -19.20 38.62 18.57
CA PRO A 808 -19.87 38.84 17.30
C PRO A 808 -20.88 39.99 17.38
N SER A 809 -21.01 40.75 16.30
CA SER A 809 -21.96 41.85 16.17
C SER A 809 -22.74 41.76 14.85
N PHE A 810 -24.07 41.92 14.93
CA PHE A 810 -24.94 42.03 13.75
C PHE A 810 -25.10 43.51 13.38
N VAL A 811 -24.65 43.88 12.18
CA VAL A 811 -24.84 45.23 11.60
C VAL A 811 -25.93 45.18 10.51
N GLN A 812 -26.27 46.30 9.87
CA GLN A 812 -27.49 46.42 9.06
C GLN A 812 -27.51 45.56 7.78
N ASP A 813 -26.35 45.15 7.28
CA ASP A 813 -26.16 44.50 5.97
C ASP A 813 -25.25 43.26 5.98
N HIS A 814 -24.55 42.96 7.09
CA HIS A 814 -23.69 41.78 7.26
C HIS A 814 -23.49 41.38 8.74
N PHE A 815 -22.84 40.24 8.98
CA PHE A 815 -22.36 39.80 10.30
C PHE A 815 -20.87 40.08 10.42
N GLN A 816 -20.44 40.64 11.56
CA GLN A 816 -19.06 41.07 11.82
C GLN A 816 -18.48 40.43 13.08
N LEU A 817 -17.26 39.91 12.99
CA LEU A 817 -16.43 39.46 14.10
C LEU A 817 -15.43 40.58 14.46
N ASN A 818 -15.39 40.99 15.73
CA ASN A 818 -14.43 41.98 16.23
C ASN A 818 -13.32 41.28 17.05
N ASP A 819 -12.17 41.00 16.44
CA ASP A 819 -11.06 40.27 17.08
C ASP A 819 -9.96 41.19 17.65
N PHE A 820 -8.81 40.62 18.04
CA PHE A 820 -7.66 41.34 18.61
C PHE A 820 -6.84 42.15 17.57
N THR A 821 -7.21 42.06 16.30
CA THR A 821 -6.56 42.75 15.18
C THR A 821 -7.40 43.98 14.76
N PRO A 822 -6.85 44.97 14.03
CA PRO A 822 -7.61 46.12 13.53
C PRO A 822 -8.54 45.79 12.33
N LEU A 823 -8.89 44.52 12.15
CA LEU A 823 -9.53 43.97 10.96
C LEU A 823 -11.03 43.73 11.22
N HIS A 824 -11.86 43.76 10.18
CA HIS A 824 -13.27 43.39 10.29
C HIS A 824 -13.69 42.38 9.23
N ASP A 825 -14.58 41.48 9.66
CA ASP A 825 -15.17 40.43 8.84
C ASP A 825 -16.52 40.83 8.28
N GLU A 826 -16.78 40.49 7.01
CA GLU A 826 -18.11 40.49 6.44
C GLU A 826 -18.52 39.06 6.04
N ILE A 827 -19.50 38.47 6.72
CA ILE A 827 -19.95 37.09 6.46
C ILE A 827 -21.39 37.07 5.92
N ARG A 828 -21.62 36.25 4.89
CA ARG A 828 -22.92 36.05 4.23
C ARG A 828 -23.31 34.57 4.19
N LYS A 829 -24.59 34.28 4.43
CA LYS A 829 -25.22 32.96 4.33
C LYS A 829 -25.52 32.59 2.90
N VAL A 830 -25.08 31.39 2.51
CA VAL A 830 -25.37 30.79 1.19
C VAL A 830 -26.35 29.62 1.35
N SER A 831 -26.13 28.76 2.34
CA SER A 831 -27.04 27.68 2.74
C SER A 831 -26.95 27.46 4.27
N ASP A 832 -27.72 26.51 4.81
CA ASP A 832 -27.71 26.22 6.25
C ASP A 832 -26.34 25.73 6.75
N ASP A 833 -25.54 25.09 5.88
CA ASP A 833 -24.25 24.51 6.21
C ASP A 833 -23.06 25.20 5.52
N PHE A 834 -23.31 26.35 4.86
CA PHE A 834 -22.28 27.05 4.09
C PHE A 834 -22.42 28.58 4.15
N LEU A 835 -21.35 29.25 4.56
CA LEU A 835 -21.22 30.71 4.55
C LEU A 835 -19.99 31.11 3.71
N VAL A 836 -19.99 32.35 3.24
CA VAL A 836 -18.86 32.97 2.53
C VAL A 836 -18.51 34.28 3.21
N GLY A 837 -17.23 34.61 3.26
CA GLY A 837 -16.76 35.78 4.00
C GLY A 837 -15.59 36.51 3.36
N LYS A 838 -15.45 37.77 3.76
CA LYS A 838 -14.33 38.65 3.42
C LYS A 838 -13.71 39.20 4.69
N TYR A 839 -12.38 39.23 4.74
CA TYR A 839 -11.58 39.79 5.83
C TYR A 839 -10.90 41.07 5.32
N ILE A 840 -11.18 42.26 5.87
CA ILE A 840 -10.82 43.56 5.24
C ILE A 840 -10.05 44.50 6.21
N LEU A 841 -9.00 45.18 5.70
CA LEU A 841 -8.21 46.22 6.37
C LEU A 841 -8.16 47.52 5.55
N THR A 842 -8.34 48.68 6.18
CA THR A 842 -7.99 49.96 5.56
C THR A 842 -6.49 50.27 5.75
N LEU A 843 -5.71 50.31 4.66
CA LEU A 843 -4.27 50.61 4.73
C LEU A 843 -3.97 52.12 4.64
N PRO A 844 -2.94 52.63 5.34
CA PRO A 844 -2.43 53.98 5.11
C PRO A 844 -1.95 54.16 3.65
N PRO A 845 -2.16 55.33 3.02
CA PRO A 845 -1.87 55.55 1.59
C PRO A 845 -0.43 55.21 1.15
N ALA A 846 0.55 55.40 2.03
CA ALA A 846 1.95 55.08 1.75
C ALA A 846 2.24 53.57 1.69
N VAL A 847 1.49 52.76 2.43
CA VAL A 847 1.63 51.29 2.47
C VAL A 847 0.83 50.65 1.34
N ALA A 848 -0.36 51.19 1.04
CA ALA A 848 -1.17 50.76 -0.11
C ALA A 848 -0.42 50.90 -1.45
N ALA A 849 0.42 51.92 -1.60
CA ALA A 849 1.26 52.12 -2.80
C ALA A 849 2.42 51.10 -2.94
N LEU A 850 2.89 50.53 -1.82
CA LEU A 850 3.94 49.50 -1.77
C LEU A 850 3.39 48.10 -2.07
N LEU A 851 2.11 47.86 -1.79
CA LEU A 851 1.39 46.59 -1.96
C LEU A 851 0.52 46.55 -3.23
N GLY A 852 0.85 47.32 -4.28
CA GLY A 852 0.08 47.38 -5.54
C GLY A 852 -0.24 46.00 -6.14
N ASN A 853 -1.04 45.94 -7.24
CA ASN A 853 -1.70 44.78 -7.91
C ASN A 853 -1.03 43.37 -7.97
N THR A 854 0.17 43.19 -7.45
CA THR A 854 0.89 41.93 -7.24
C THR A 854 0.52 41.29 -5.89
N THR A 855 -0.69 40.75 -5.76
CA THR A 855 -1.01 39.81 -4.68
C THR A 855 -1.29 38.43 -5.27
N LEU A 856 -0.53 37.42 -4.84
CA LEU A 856 -0.57 36.04 -5.34
C LEU A 856 -1.82 35.30 -4.86
N GLY A 857 -3.02 35.78 -5.19
CA GLY A 857 -4.26 35.01 -5.06
C GLY A 857 -4.82 34.75 -3.66
N LEU A 858 -4.07 34.96 -2.58
CA LEU A 858 -4.57 34.86 -1.19
C LEU A 858 -5.06 36.19 -0.61
N PHE A 859 -4.30 37.25 -0.87
CA PHE A 859 -4.65 38.58 -0.43
C PHE A 859 -5.08 39.40 -1.63
N HIS A 860 -5.94 40.38 -1.44
CA HIS A 860 -6.51 41.20 -2.51
C HIS A 860 -6.56 42.64 -2.05
N ALA A 861 -6.19 43.55 -2.96
CA ALA A 861 -6.47 44.97 -2.80
C ALA A 861 -7.84 45.26 -3.43
N GLU A 862 -8.73 45.88 -2.67
CA GLU A 862 -10.03 46.37 -3.14
C GLU A 862 -9.88 47.77 -3.77
N ALA A 863 -10.83 48.15 -4.65
CA ALA A 863 -10.74 49.38 -5.46
C ALA A 863 -10.70 50.69 -4.65
N ASN A 864 -11.05 50.64 -3.36
CA ASN A 864 -11.07 51.74 -2.40
C ASN A 864 -9.76 51.88 -1.56
N GLY A 865 -8.75 51.05 -1.81
CA GLY A 865 -7.48 51.05 -1.06
C GLY A 865 -7.48 50.17 0.19
N GLU A 866 -8.50 49.32 0.35
CA GLU A 866 -8.54 48.28 1.38
C GLU A 866 -7.76 47.02 0.94
N PHE A 867 -7.27 46.26 1.92
CA PHE A 867 -6.50 45.03 1.71
C PHE A 867 -7.07 43.91 2.55
N GLY A 868 -7.24 42.72 1.97
CA GLY A 868 -7.96 41.65 2.64
C GLY A 868 -7.77 40.27 2.01
N PHE A 869 -8.50 39.27 2.51
CA PHE A 869 -8.60 37.94 1.88
C PHE A 869 -10.04 37.45 1.90
N THR A 870 -10.35 36.48 1.06
CA THR A 870 -11.69 35.86 0.98
C THR A 870 -11.64 34.42 1.49
N TYR A 871 -12.72 33.95 2.10
CA TYR A 871 -12.79 32.64 2.70
C TYR A 871 -14.20 32.06 2.63
N MET A 872 -14.31 30.75 2.76
CA MET A 872 -15.58 30.06 2.98
C MET A 872 -15.62 29.44 4.36
N LEU A 873 -16.82 29.31 4.92
CA LEU A 873 -17.09 28.62 6.18
C LEU A 873 -18.01 27.44 5.89
N THR A 874 -17.54 26.22 6.17
CA THR A 874 -18.34 25.00 6.04
C THR A 874 -18.69 24.47 7.42
N ARG A 875 -19.97 24.19 7.67
CA ARG A 875 -20.39 23.64 8.96
C ARG A 875 -19.79 22.25 9.18
N VAL A 876 -19.35 21.99 10.41
CA VAL A 876 -18.82 20.69 10.84
C VAL A 876 -19.83 20.06 11.81
N GLU A 877 -20.05 18.74 11.71
CA GLU A 877 -20.96 18.02 12.62
C GLU A 877 -20.49 18.02 14.09
N SER A 878 -19.19 18.26 14.30
CA SER A 878 -18.60 18.40 15.63
C SER A 878 -19.13 19.66 16.33
N ARG A 879 -19.42 19.54 17.62
CA ARG A 879 -19.74 20.68 18.48
C ARG A 879 -18.51 21.41 19.00
N ASP A 880 -17.34 20.79 18.89
CA ASP A 880 -16.05 21.29 19.34
C ASP A 880 -15.09 21.52 18.16
N LEU A 881 -14.14 22.46 18.31
CA LEU A 881 -13.10 22.74 17.32
C LEU A 881 -12.22 21.49 17.12
N PRO A 882 -11.92 21.06 15.90
CA PRO A 882 -11.10 19.89 15.67
C PRO A 882 -9.62 20.17 15.94
N THR A 883 -8.97 19.23 16.61
CA THR A 883 -7.52 19.25 16.81
C THR A 883 -6.78 18.88 15.51
N ASN A 884 -5.93 19.78 14.99
CA ASN A 884 -4.88 19.58 13.96
C ASN A 884 -5.24 19.49 12.46
N THR A 885 -5.06 20.58 11.69
CA THR A 885 -4.93 20.55 10.21
C THR A 885 -3.58 21.05 9.65
N LEU A 886 -2.81 21.88 10.37
CA LEU A 886 -1.63 22.57 9.82
C LEU A 886 -0.39 21.68 9.67
N LEU A 887 -0.23 20.67 10.52
CA LEU A 887 1.02 19.90 10.63
C LEU A 887 1.12 18.77 9.60
N ARG A 888 -0.01 18.44 8.97
CA ARG A 888 -0.16 17.33 8.04
C ARG A 888 0.78 17.35 6.84
N PRO A 889 1.01 18.50 6.15
CA PRO A 889 1.99 18.57 5.07
C PRO A 889 3.42 18.24 5.50
N PHE A 890 3.78 18.45 6.77
CA PHE A 890 5.11 18.09 7.29
C PHE A 890 5.16 16.65 7.80
N LEU A 891 4.03 16.12 8.30
CA LEU A 891 3.89 14.71 8.68
C LEU A 891 3.89 13.77 7.48
N ASP A 892 3.36 14.23 6.34
CA ASP A 892 3.26 13.47 5.09
C ASP A 892 4.57 13.52 4.26
N VAL A 893 5.55 14.34 4.64
CA VAL A 893 6.86 14.45 3.95
C VAL A 893 7.76 13.27 4.29
N ARG A 894 8.05 12.43 3.30
CA ARG A 894 8.93 11.27 3.46
C ARG A 894 10.41 11.63 3.29
N LEU A 895 11.23 11.28 4.28
CA LEU A 895 12.68 11.49 4.28
C LEU A 895 13.38 10.26 3.66
N PRO A 896 14.61 10.38 3.13
CA PRO A 896 15.43 9.22 2.78
C PRO A 896 15.61 8.25 3.95
N ASP A 897 15.64 6.95 3.66
CA ASP A 897 15.85 5.91 4.69
C ASP A 897 17.23 6.08 5.36
N GLY A 898 17.29 5.85 6.67
CA GLY A 898 18.47 6.00 7.51
C GLY A 898 18.71 7.42 8.05
N VAL A 899 17.80 8.37 7.79
CA VAL A 899 17.83 9.71 8.40
C VAL A 899 17.29 9.62 9.82
N GLY A 900 18.20 9.57 10.78
CA GLY A 900 17.90 9.46 12.21
C GLY A 900 17.93 10.80 12.95
N MET A 901 17.75 10.75 14.26
CA MET A 901 17.81 11.92 15.15
C MET A 901 18.29 11.55 16.55
N THR A 902 19.06 12.41 17.20
CA THR A 902 19.46 12.25 18.61
C THR A 902 19.11 13.48 19.44
N PHE A 903 18.81 13.26 20.72
CA PHE A 903 18.59 14.32 21.70
C PHE A 903 18.96 13.83 23.10
N ASP A 904 19.37 14.76 23.97
CA ASP A 904 19.85 14.48 25.33
C ASP A 904 18.85 14.98 26.37
N GLU A 905 18.65 14.21 27.46
CA GLU A 905 17.79 14.55 28.59
C GLU A 905 18.53 14.32 29.92
N GLN A 906 18.36 15.28 30.83
CA GLN A 906 18.87 15.20 32.20
C GLN A 906 17.75 15.47 33.18
N MET A 907 17.60 14.58 34.15
CA MET A 907 16.58 14.68 35.18
C MET A 907 17.16 14.56 36.57
N ASP A 908 16.70 15.39 37.50
CA ASP A 908 17.07 15.42 38.91
C ASP A 908 15.82 15.22 39.78
N GLY A 909 15.95 14.52 40.90
CA GLY A 909 14.82 14.21 41.77
C GLY A 909 15.19 13.38 42.98
N TRP A 910 14.22 12.61 43.46
CA TRP A 910 14.30 11.87 44.72
C TRP A 910 13.86 10.42 44.54
N TYR A 911 14.57 9.50 45.20
CA TYR A 911 14.19 8.09 45.32
C TYR A 911 13.63 7.81 46.73
N PHE A 912 12.53 7.07 46.78
CA PHE A 912 11.80 6.72 48.00
C PHE A 912 11.87 5.20 48.21
N ALA A 913 12.94 4.75 48.87
CA ALA A 913 13.17 3.34 49.13
C ALA A 913 12.05 2.70 49.96
N GLY A 914 11.58 1.53 49.53
CA GLY A 914 10.58 0.70 50.20
C GLY A 914 9.16 1.27 50.21
N GLN A 915 8.87 2.30 49.41
CA GLN A 915 7.56 2.94 49.35
C GLN A 915 6.87 2.66 48.02
N ASP A 916 5.70 2.01 48.10
CA ASP A 916 4.80 1.69 46.99
C ASP A 916 3.71 2.78 46.82
N THR A 917 2.85 2.64 45.82
CA THR A 917 1.70 3.53 45.60
C THR A 917 0.41 2.91 46.16
N PRO A 918 -0.55 3.73 46.64
CA PRO A 918 -1.78 3.23 47.27
C PRO A 918 -2.79 2.63 46.27
N ALA A 919 -2.58 2.84 44.97
CA ALA A 919 -3.39 2.32 43.88
C ALA A 919 -2.49 2.12 42.64
N PRO A 920 -2.83 1.20 41.72
CA PRO A 920 -2.07 1.05 40.47
C PRO A 920 -2.37 2.18 39.48
N GLY A 921 -1.39 2.54 38.66
CA GLY A 921 -1.52 3.53 37.59
C GLY A 921 -1.57 4.98 38.09
N ARG A 922 -2.00 5.89 37.22
CA ARG A 922 -1.93 7.34 37.42
C ARG A 922 -2.36 7.83 38.80
N ASP A 923 -3.53 7.38 39.30
CA ASP A 923 -4.06 7.82 40.59
C ASP A 923 -3.10 7.51 41.76
N GLY A 924 -2.38 6.39 41.67
CA GLY A 924 -1.33 6.05 42.63
C GLY A 924 -0.04 6.83 42.40
N ASP A 925 0.41 6.93 41.15
CA ASP A 925 1.67 7.56 40.79
C ASP A 925 1.71 9.05 41.15
N LEU A 926 0.59 9.76 40.97
CA LEU A 926 0.46 11.17 41.35
C LEU A 926 0.68 11.40 42.86
N THR A 927 0.45 10.38 43.70
CA THR A 927 0.72 10.49 45.15
C THR A 927 2.22 10.60 45.46
N ILE A 928 3.11 10.15 44.56
CA ILE A 928 4.56 10.24 44.74
C ILE A 928 4.99 11.72 44.83
N ALA A 929 4.35 12.63 44.09
CA ALA A 929 4.63 14.07 44.12
C ALA A 929 4.31 14.74 45.47
N THR A 930 3.42 14.15 46.26
CA THR A 930 3.03 14.69 47.57
C THR A 930 4.00 14.31 48.70
N ARG A 931 4.97 13.43 48.40
CA ARG A 931 5.96 12.98 49.37
C ARG A 931 6.94 14.10 49.66
N VAL A 932 7.28 14.26 50.94
CA VAL A 932 8.29 15.23 51.38
C VAL A 932 9.61 14.91 50.67
N PRO A 933 10.34 15.89 50.12
CA PRO A 933 11.63 15.67 49.47
C PRO A 933 12.49 14.70 50.28
N GLY A 934 12.76 13.53 49.70
CA GLY A 934 13.45 12.43 50.36
C GLY A 934 14.94 12.75 50.58
N THR A 935 15.61 12.02 51.46
CA THR A 935 17.05 12.19 51.71
C THR A 935 17.95 11.61 50.62
N VAL A 936 17.39 10.89 49.64
CA VAL A 936 18.12 10.21 48.57
C VAL A 936 17.91 10.94 47.24
N ILE A 937 18.97 11.59 46.76
CA ILE A 937 19.01 12.22 45.44
C ILE A 937 19.04 11.13 44.39
N CYS A 938 18.17 11.23 43.39
CA CYS A 938 18.15 10.38 42.20
C CYS A 938 18.23 11.25 40.96
N ASN A 939 19.15 10.96 40.05
CA ASN A 939 19.24 11.67 38.77
C ASN A 939 19.65 10.74 37.64
N PHE A 940 19.26 11.06 36.41
CA PHE A 940 19.79 10.38 35.23
C PHE A 940 20.15 11.37 34.14
N SER A 941 21.12 10.98 33.32
CA SER A 941 21.52 11.66 32.10
C SER A 941 21.52 10.65 30.97
N ALA A 942 20.64 10.81 29.99
CA ALA A 942 20.45 9.88 28.89
C ALA A 942 20.40 10.57 27.53
N ARG A 943 20.93 9.90 26.51
CA ARG A 943 20.80 10.22 25.10
C ARG A 943 19.76 9.30 24.47
N MET A 944 18.77 9.89 23.84
CA MET A 944 17.81 9.19 23.01
C MET A 944 18.27 9.19 21.57
N THR A 945 18.14 8.03 20.91
CA THR A 945 18.55 7.81 19.52
C THR A 945 17.38 7.24 18.73
N ILE A 946 16.92 8.05 17.79
CA ILE A 946 15.98 7.68 16.74
C ILE A 946 16.82 7.21 15.54
N ALA A 947 16.72 5.92 15.21
CA ALA A 947 17.48 5.35 14.10
C ALA A 947 17.00 5.89 12.73
N ASP A 948 15.68 6.05 12.59
CA ASP A 948 15.03 6.61 11.39
C ASP A 948 13.79 7.43 11.80
N VAL A 949 13.71 8.67 11.33
CA VAL A 949 12.61 9.60 11.67
C VAL A 949 11.30 9.18 11.02
N ASN A 950 11.31 8.56 9.83
CA ASN A 950 10.10 8.00 9.24
C ASN A 950 9.58 6.85 10.12
N GLU A 951 10.45 5.90 10.50
CA GLU A 951 10.07 4.75 11.34
C GLU A 951 9.52 5.22 12.70
N PHE A 952 10.15 6.24 13.28
CA PHE A 952 9.71 6.80 14.56
C PHE A 952 8.34 7.45 14.47
N VAL A 953 8.06 8.27 13.45
CA VAL A 953 6.77 8.96 13.28
C VAL A 953 5.65 8.00 12.87
N ASP A 954 5.94 7.03 12.01
CA ASP A 954 4.96 6.04 11.52
C ASP A 954 4.83 4.84 12.50
N GLY A 955 5.68 4.80 13.53
CA GLY A 955 5.70 3.82 14.61
C GLY A 955 4.51 3.95 15.54
N TYR A 956 3.85 2.85 15.89
CA TYR A 956 2.74 2.89 16.86
C TYR A 956 3.18 3.37 18.26
N GLU A 957 4.43 3.08 18.64
CA GLU A 957 4.97 3.39 19.98
C GLU A 957 6.02 4.50 19.99
N HIS A 958 6.34 5.06 18.80
CA HIS A 958 7.33 6.13 18.64
C HIS A 958 8.62 5.86 19.45
N GLU A 959 9.19 4.68 19.22
CA GLU A 959 10.27 4.11 20.04
C GLU A 959 11.63 4.73 19.69
N ALA A 960 12.39 5.12 20.70
CA ALA A 960 13.80 5.52 20.60
C ALA A 960 14.66 4.68 21.55
N ALA A 961 15.90 4.37 21.11
CA ALA A 961 16.89 3.74 21.96
C ALA A 961 17.40 4.75 23.00
N LEU A 962 17.74 4.28 24.20
CA LEU A 962 18.14 5.13 25.32
C LEU A 962 19.49 4.67 25.88
N LYS A 963 20.46 5.58 26.01
CA LYS A 963 21.80 5.30 26.56
C LYS A 963 22.24 6.37 27.54
N GLY A 964 22.78 6.01 28.69
CA GLY A 964 23.16 7.01 29.70
C GLY A 964 23.64 6.45 31.02
N THR A 965 23.50 7.25 32.07
CA THR A 965 23.77 6.86 33.45
C THR A 965 22.65 7.29 34.38
N ILE A 966 22.39 6.50 35.42
CA ILE A 966 21.49 6.84 36.52
C ILE A 966 22.27 6.81 37.84
N HIS A 967 22.03 7.77 38.71
CA HIS A 967 22.75 7.96 39.97
C HIS A 967 21.79 8.11 41.13
N PHE A 968 22.18 7.52 42.26
CA PHE A 968 21.46 7.57 43.52
C PHE A 968 22.45 7.90 44.65
N SER A 969 22.16 8.91 45.48
CA SER A 969 23.05 9.24 46.62
C SER A 969 23.03 8.20 47.75
N GLN A 970 22.09 7.25 47.70
CA GLN A 970 21.99 6.06 48.54
C GLN A 970 20.99 5.08 47.90
N PHE A 971 21.44 3.94 47.38
CA PHE A 971 20.55 2.95 46.76
C PHE A 971 20.68 1.59 47.42
N GLU A 972 19.58 1.09 47.99
CA GLU A 972 19.56 -0.18 48.74
C GLU A 972 20.75 -0.26 49.74
N ASP A 973 21.45 -1.39 49.75
CA ASP A 973 22.69 -1.64 50.49
C ASP A 973 23.97 -1.18 49.75
N LEU A 974 23.84 -0.56 48.57
CA LEU A 974 24.97 -0.21 47.68
C LEU A 974 25.59 1.17 47.96
N GLY A 975 24.93 2.01 48.76
CA GLY A 975 25.43 3.36 49.06
C GLY A 975 25.23 4.35 47.92
N ASP A 976 26.03 5.41 47.91
CA ASP A 976 26.09 6.41 46.83
C ASP A 976 26.73 5.75 45.57
N ALA A 977 25.96 5.68 44.47
CA ALA A 977 26.38 4.97 43.28
C ALA A 977 25.76 5.54 41.99
N THR A 978 26.56 5.49 40.92
CA THR A 978 26.13 5.71 39.54
C THR A 978 26.20 4.41 38.75
N PHE A 979 25.14 4.10 38.04
CA PHE A 979 24.99 2.91 37.20
C PHE A 979 24.91 3.32 35.73
N ALA A 980 25.56 2.56 34.87
CA ALA A 980 25.38 2.68 33.42
C ALA A 980 24.03 2.09 33.04
N ILE A 981 23.28 2.81 32.20
CA ILE A 981 22.05 2.30 31.61
C ILE A 981 22.40 1.23 30.59
N ASP A 982 21.73 0.09 30.70
CA ASP A 982 21.77 -0.99 29.73
C ASP A 982 21.00 -0.52 28.49
N ASP A 983 21.70 0.09 27.53
CA ASP A 983 21.12 0.57 26.28
C ASP A 983 20.41 -0.56 25.52
N ALA A 984 20.73 -1.79 25.89
CA ALA A 984 20.18 -2.95 25.29
C ALA A 984 18.71 -3.21 25.62
N ALA A 985 18.42 -3.17 26.91
CA ALA A 985 17.12 -3.45 27.46
C ALA A 985 16.31 -2.17 27.67
N SER A 986 16.94 -0.99 27.60
CA SER A 986 16.27 0.28 27.86
C SER A 986 15.62 0.87 26.60
N ARG A 987 14.38 1.34 26.72
CA ARG A 987 13.62 1.98 25.64
C ARG A 987 12.93 3.22 26.12
N PHE A 988 12.81 4.19 25.22
CA PHE A 988 11.99 5.36 25.41
C PHE A 988 10.87 5.34 24.39
N HIS A 989 9.64 5.27 24.87
CA HIS A 989 8.45 5.38 24.02
C HIS A 989 8.01 6.82 24.14
N TYR A 990 8.27 7.58 23.07
CA TYR A 990 8.07 9.02 23.12
C TYR A 990 6.62 9.36 23.40
N LEU A 991 5.69 8.65 22.74
CA LEU A 991 4.25 8.84 22.90
C LEU A 991 3.53 7.51 22.71
N ARG A 992 2.74 7.08 23.69
CA ARG A 992 1.89 5.90 23.59
C ARG A 992 0.51 6.23 24.09
N VAL A 993 -0.52 5.84 23.35
CA VAL A 993 -1.90 5.88 23.85
C VAL A 993 -2.13 4.59 24.64
N ASN A 994 -2.34 4.73 25.94
CA ASN A 994 -2.71 3.63 26.80
C ASN A 994 -4.09 3.10 26.37
N PRO A 995 -4.22 1.84 25.93
CA PRO A 995 -5.48 1.34 25.37
C PRO A 995 -6.59 1.21 26.43
N ALA A 996 -6.25 1.11 27.72
CA ALA A 996 -7.22 0.98 28.79
C ALA A 996 -7.82 2.34 29.20
N THR A 997 -6.98 3.37 29.29
CA THR A 997 -7.40 4.71 29.74
C THR A 997 -7.66 5.65 28.56
N ARG A 998 -7.16 5.31 27.36
CA ARG A 998 -7.08 6.16 26.15
C ARG A 998 -6.22 7.41 26.32
N GLU A 999 -5.48 7.47 27.41
CA GLU A 999 -4.63 8.58 27.77
C GLU A 999 -3.26 8.45 27.11
N ALA A 1000 -2.63 9.57 26.80
CA ALA A 1000 -1.28 9.57 26.26
C ALA A 1000 -0.20 9.64 27.34
N GLU A 1001 0.88 8.90 27.10
CA GLU A 1001 1.96 8.72 28.06
C GLU A 1001 3.31 8.71 27.35
N MET A 1002 4.33 9.35 27.94
CA MET A 1002 5.72 9.06 27.60
C MET A 1002 6.25 8.01 28.57
N ARG A 1003 6.80 6.92 28.06
CA ARG A 1003 7.28 5.81 28.91
C ARG A 1003 8.78 5.63 28.80
N TYR A 1004 9.42 5.56 29.95
CA TYR A 1004 10.82 5.28 30.12
C TYR A 1004 10.93 3.89 30.73
N HIS A 1005 11.52 2.96 29.98
CA HIS A 1005 11.92 1.67 30.51
C HIS A 1005 13.44 1.69 30.58
N ILE A 1006 14.00 1.85 31.78
CA ILE A 1006 15.44 1.95 31.98
C ILE A 1006 15.91 0.76 32.79
N GLU A 1007 16.74 -0.09 32.21
CA GLU A 1007 17.39 -1.17 32.93
C GLU A 1007 18.84 -0.82 33.24
N PHE A 1008 19.33 -1.21 34.42
CA PHE A 1008 20.73 -1.05 34.80
C PHE A 1008 21.19 -2.18 35.73
N LEU A 1009 22.49 -2.44 35.73
CA LEU A 1009 23.11 -3.46 36.58
C LEU A 1009 23.92 -2.80 37.68
N SER A 1010 23.77 -3.32 38.89
CA SER A 1010 24.63 -2.97 40.01
C SER A 1010 26.00 -3.67 39.93
N HIS A 1011 26.97 -3.18 40.70
CA HIS A 1011 28.31 -3.73 40.78
C HIS A 1011 28.35 -5.19 41.27
N ASP A 1012 27.35 -5.63 42.04
CA ASP A 1012 27.16 -7.01 42.49
C ASP A 1012 26.26 -7.85 41.56
N ARG A 1013 25.99 -7.34 40.35
CA ARG A 1013 25.25 -8.00 39.26
C ARG A 1013 23.75 -8.25 39.51
N ARG A 1014 23.11 -7.49 40.42
CA ARG A 1014 21.65 -7.41 40.47
C ARG A 1014 21.15 -6.51 39.34
N ARG A 1015 20.02 -6.88 38.72
CA ARG A 1015 19.40 -6.14 37.63
C ARG A 1015 18.22 -5.36 38.17
N PHE A 1016 18.21 -4.06 37.90
CA PHE A 1016 17.15 -3.16 38.31
C PHE A 1016 16.46 -2.57 37.09
N ILE A 1017 15.15 -2.39 37.21
CA ILE A 1017 14.28 -1.80 36.21
C ILE A 1017 13.70 -0.53 36.81
N PHE A 1018 13.84 0.56 36.08
CA PHE A 1018 13.34 1.87 36.42
C PHE A 1018 12.29 2.24 35.37
N ASP A 1019 11.03 2.01 35.71
CA ASP A 1019 9.88 2.25 34.86
C ASP A 1019 9.29 3.61 35.18
N GLY A 1020 9.51 4.58 34.30
CA GLY A 1020 9.04 5.96 34.42
C GLY A 1020 7.88 6.26 33.47
N THR A 1021 6.89 6.98 33.95
CA THR A 1021 5.78 7.48 33.14
C THR A 1021 5.64 8.99 33.29
N LYS A 1022 5.55 9.69 32.16
CA LYS A 1022 5.03 11.07 32.09
C LYS A 1022 3.59 10.99 31.60
N TYR A 1023 2.67 11.48 32.42
CA TYR A 1023 1.25 11.50 32.10
C TYR A 1023 0.94 12.80 31.35
N MET A 1024 0.57 12.70 30.07
CA MET A 1024 0.47 13.85 29.17
C MET A 1024 -0.99 14.29 29.02
N GLN A 1025 -1.59 14.87 30.05
CA GLN A 1025 -3.02 15.20 30.10
C GLN A 1025 -3.35 16.49 30.86
N LYS A 1026 -4.55 17.03 30.59
CA LYS A 1026 -5.10 18.20 31.29
C LYS A 1026 -5.73 17.84 32.64
N ASP A 1027 -5.17 18.35 33.72
CA ASP A 1027 -5.65 18.16 35.11
C ASP A 1027 -6.75 19.17 35.52
N GLY A 1028 -7.73 19.45 34.65
CA GLY A 1028 -9.00 20.14 35.01
C GLY A 1028 -8.94 21.53 35.71
N GLY A 1029 -7.77 22.15 35.87
CA GLY A 1029 -7.57 23.40 36.62
C GLY A 1029 -7.67 24.66 35.74
N THR A 1030 -8.53 25.60 36.09
CA THR A 1030 -8.93 26.74 35.22
C THR A 1030 -7.99 27.95 35.20
N SER A 1031 -6.72 27.85 35.60
CA SER A 1031 -5.88 29.07 35.71
C SER A 1031 -4.44 29.03 35.18
N ASN A 1032 -3.89 27.92 34.64
CA ASN A 1032 -2.53 27.96 34.04
C ASN A 1032 -2.15 26.74 33.16
N ALA A 1033 -2.85 26.54 32.02
CA ALA A 1033 -2.63 25.41 31.09
C ALA A 1033 -1.17 25.23 30.61
N ILE A 1034 -0.40 26.32 30.47
CA ILE A 1034 1.02 26.26 30.07
C ILE A 1034 1.90 25.71 31.21
N ALA A 1035 1.59 26.03 32.46
CA ALA A 1035 2.37 25.54 33.61
C ALA A 1035 2.12 24.05 33.85
N GLU A 1036 0.87 23.58 33.65
CA GLU A 1036 0.50 22.16 33.69
C GLU A 1036 1.19 21.39 32.56
N LEU A 1037 1.09 21.86 31.32
CA LEU A 1037 1.81 21.29 30.18
C LEU A 1037 3.32 21.17 30.44
N LEU A 1038 3.95 22.25 30.93
CA LEU A 1038 5.37 22.23 31.27
C LEU A 1038 5.66 21.24 32.40
N GLN A 1039 4.81 21.16 33.41
CA GLN A 1039 4.95 20.21 34.50
C GLN A 1039 4.91 18.77 33.98
N ASP A 1040 3.98 18.43 33.11
CA ASP A 1040 3.80 17.06 32.61
C ASP A 1040 4.91 16.65 31.64
N TYR A 1041 5.40 17.58 30.81
CA TYR A 1041 6.58 17.34 29.96
C TYR A 1041 7.87 17.15 30.77
N THR A 1042 7.95 17.75 31.96
CA THR A 1042 9.18 17.78 32.75
C THR A 1042 9.18 16.82 33.93
N THR A 1043 8.02 16.28 34.35
CA THR A 1043 7.88 15.47 35.56
C THR A 1043 7.75 13.99 35.22
N LEU A 1044 8.58 13.17 35.85
CA LEU A 1044 8.61 11.73 35.66
C LEU A 1044 8.26 11.01 36.98
N TYR A 1045 7.25 10.15 36.93
CA TYR A 1045 6.82 9.29 38.04
C TYR A 1045 7.35 7.88 37.80
N CYS A 1046 8.09 7.31 38.74
CA CYS A 1046 8.81 6.08 38.49
C CYS A 1046 8.57 5.01 39.56
N HIS A 1047 8.56 3.76 39.10
CA HIS A 1047 8.67 2.57 39.92
C HIS A 1047 10.01 1.90 39.67
N VAL A 1048 10.66 1.46 40.74
CA VAL A 1048 11.95 0.79 40.69
C VAL A 1048 11.76 -0.65 41.16
N TYR A 1049 12.17 -1.58 40.31
CA TYR A 1049 12.06 -3.01 40.55
C TYR A 1049 13.44 -3.66 40.53
N GLU A 1050 13.64 -4.64 41.39
CA GLU A 1050 14.70 -5.62 41.26
C GLU A 1050 14.15 -6.85 40.54
N GLN A 1051 14.87 -7.34 39.54
CA GLN A 1051 14.57 -8.61 38.90
C GLN A 1051 15.15 -9.76 39.71
N ILE A 1052 14.28 -10.64 40.21
CA ILE A 1052 14.66 -11.84 40.96
C ILE A 1052 15.06 -12.95 40.00
N ALA A 1053 15.93 -13.86 40.44
CA ALA A 1053 16.50 -14.94 39.63
C ALA A 1053 15.47 -15.90 38.99
N ASP A 1054 14.24 -15.96 39.50
CA ASP A 1054 13.12 -16.73 38.92
C ASP A 1054 12.36 -15.98 37.81
N GLY A 1055 12.79 -14.75 37.49
CA GLY A 1055 12.18 -13.87 36.49
C GLY A 1055 11.09 -12.95 37.03
N SER A 1056 10.70 -13.09 38.31
CA SER A 1056 9.73 -12.20 38.94
C SER A 1056 10.32 -10.82 39.26
N ARG A 1057 9.46 -9.80 39.34
CA ARG A 1057 9.85 -8.43 39.68
C ARG A 1057 9.42 -8.11 41.11
N ARG A 1058 10.36 -7.61 41.92
CA ARG A 1058 10.08 -7.08 43.26
C ARG A 1058 10.29 -5.58 43.24
N GLU A 1059 9.25 -4.82 43.57
CA GLU A 1059 9.35 -3.37 43.72
C GLU A 1059 10.22 -3.03 44.93
N THR A 1060 11.27 -2.22 44.71
CA THR A 1060 12.20 -1.78 45.75
C THR A 1060 11.91 -0.36 46.20
N GLY A 1061 11.19 0.42 45.40
CA GLY A 1061 10.73 1.76 45.75
C GLY A 1061 10.21 2.52 44.55
N THR A 1062 9.94 3.80 44.77
CA THR A 1062 9.41 4.72 43.75
C THR A 1062 10.30 5.96 43.64
N ALA A 1063 10.26 6.67 42.53
CA ALA A 1063 11.04 7.90 42.33
C ALA A 1063 10.21 9.00 41.68
N TYR A 1064 10.61 10.24 41.96
CA TYR A 1064 10.01 11.45 41.40
C TYR A 1064 11.12 12.35 40.86
N LEU A 1065 11.14 12.57 39.55
CA LEU A 1065 12.20 13.34 38.89
C LEU A 1065 11.63 14.48 38.04
N LYS A 1066 12.42 15.54 37.91
CA LYS A 1066 12.14 16.69 37.07
C LYS A 1066 13.29 17.01 36.13
N PHE A 1067 12.95 17.56 34.98
CA PHE A 1067 13.92 18.01 33.99
C PHE A 1067 14.83 19.12 34.55
N ARG A 1068 16.15 18.91 34.52
CA ARG A 1068 17.15 19.78 35.16
C ARG A 1068 17.13 21.24 34.65
N THR A 1069 16.73 21.43 33.40
CA THR A 1069 16.89 22.70 32.67
C THR A 1069 15.79 23.74 32.94
N PHE A 1070 14.75 23.43 33.72
CA PHE A 1070 13.54 24.26 33.84
C PHE A 1070 13.31 24.96 35.19
N GLU A 1071 14.26 24.94 36.14
CA GLU A 1071 14.11 25.61 37.45
C GLU A 1071 14.40 27.13 37.45
N ASN A 1072 14.64 27.77 36.30
CA ASN A 1072 15.00 29.20 36.23
C ASN A 1072 14.05 29.99 35.30
N LEU A 1073 13.36 31.01 35.83
CA LEU A 1073 12.33 31.83 35.16
C LEU A 1073 12.82 32.68 33.96
N HIS A 1074 14.11 32.62 33.61
CA HIS A 1074 14.65 33.13 32.35
C HIS A 1074 14.58 32.13 31.16
N ALA A 1075 14.05 30.92 31.36
CA ALA A 1075 14.19 29.77 30.45
C ALA A 1075 13.20 29.67 29.27
N ALA A 1076 12.38 30.69 28.97
CA ALA A 1076 11.63 30.73 27.70
C ALA A 1076 12.56 30.76 26.47
N ALA A 1077 13.83 31.16 26.65
CA ALA A 1077 14.89 31.05 25.64
C ALA A 1077 15.44 29.62 25.44
N ASN A 1078 15.17 28.67 26.35
CA ASN A 1078 15.78 27.33 26.35
C ASN A 1078 14.89 26.22 25.77
N LEU A 1079 13.60 26.45 25.50
CA LEU A 1079 12.83 25.54 24.65
C LEU A 1079 13.44 25.51 23.23
N ALA A 1080 13.87 26.67 22.72
CA ALA A 1080 14.66 26.74 21.49
C ALA A 1080 16.01 26.02 21.60
N GLY A 1081 16.64 25.99 22.79
CA GLY A 1081 17.86 25.24 23.07
C GLY A 1081 17.67 23.72 23.12
N PHE A 1082 16.56 23.25 23.72
CA PHE A 1082 16.13 21.85 23.68
C PHE A 1082 15.76 21.43 22.24
N LEU A 1083 14.98 22.23 21.52
CA LEU A 1083 14.66 22.00 20.11
C LEU A 1083 15.89 22.12 19.18
N ALA A 1084 16.90 22.90 19.55
CA ALA A 1084 18.20 22.97 18.87
C ALA A 1084 19.15 21.84 19.27
N SER A 1085 18.89 21.11 20.36
CA SER A 1085 19.68 19.94 20.77
C SER A 1085 19.41 18.71 19.89
N PHE A 1086 18.31 18.71 19.13
CA PHE A 1086 18.01 17.66 18.15
C PHE A 1086 19.01 17.70 16.99
N GLN A 1087 19.87 16.68 16.96
CA GLN A 1087 20.83 16.48 15.90
C GLN A 1087 20.29 15.44 14.93
N VAL A 1088 20.09 15.85 13.66
CA VAL A 1088 19.74 14.91 12.59
C VAL A 1088 20.99 14.12 12.23
N THR A 1089 20.86 12.79 12.16
CA THR A 1089 21.94 11.86 11.82
C THR A 1089 21.65 11.17 10.48
N GLY A 1090 22.67 10.58 9.86
CA GLY A 1090 22.50 9.82 8.61
C GLY A 1090 22.48 10.65 7.32
N THR A 1091 22.50 11.99 7.39
CA THR A 1091 22.62 12.87 6.21
C THR A 1091 23.37 14.17 6.51
N ASN A 1092 24.10 14.67 5.51
CA ASN A 1092 24.76 15.98 5.54
C ASN A 1092 24.03 17.03 4.66
N ASP A 1093 22.91 16.66 4.02
CA ASP A 1093 22.12 17.57 3.19
C ASP A 1093 21.31 18.55 4.07
N PRO A 1094 21.56 19.87 3.99
CA PRO A 1094 20.86 20.86 4.80
C PRO A 1094 19.33 20.87 4.61
N ALA A 1095 18.84 20.54 3.41
CA ALA A 1095 17.40 20.50 3.12
C ALA A 1095 16.74 19.29 3.80
N VAL A 1096 17.39 18.12 3.74
CA VAL A 1096 16.90 16.90 4.40
C VAL A 1096 16.97 17.03 5.92
N GLN A 1097 18.03 17.64 6.46
CA GLN A 1097 18.13 17.93 7.90
C GLN A 1097 17.01 18.87 8.38
N LEU A 1098 16.68 19.90 7.59
CA LEU A 1098 15.58 20.80 7.91
C LEU A 1098 14.23 20.07 7.87
N GLN A 1099 13.97 19.29 6.83
CA GLN A 1099 12.75 18.49 6.70
C GLN A 1099 12.59 17.50 7.86
N ALA A 1100 13.66 16.81 8.27
CA ALA A 1100 13.64 15.87 9.39
C ALA A 1100 13.26 16.54 10.71
N ARG A 1101 13.83 17.73 10.98
CA ARG A 1101 13.47 18.53 12.16
C ARG A 1101 12.02 19.00 12.12
N LEU A 1102 11.58 19.52 10.97
CA LEU A 1102 10.21 20.02 10.81
C LEU A 1102 9.18 18.90 10.95
N ARG A 1103 9.44 17.70 10.42
CA ARG A 1103 8.56 16.54 10.57
C ARG A 1103 8.46 16.07 12.02
N PHE A 1104 9.58 15.97 12.74
CA PHE A 1104 9.58 15.63 14.16
C PHE A 1104 8.84 16.68 15.00
N LEU A 1105 9.10 17.97 14.77
CA LEU A 1105 8.40 19.06 15.45
C LEU A 1105 6.89 19.07 15.18
N ALA A 1106 6.50 18.82 13.93
CA ALA A 1106 5.10 18.70 13.53
C ALA A 1106 4.41 17.51 14.22
N PHE A 1107 5.12 16.40 14.39
CA PHE A 1107 4.62 15.26 15.15
C PHE A 1107 4.44 15.57 16.64
N THR A 1108 5.42 16.19 17.30
CA THR A 1108 5.31 16.62 18.70
C THR A 1108 4.20 17.65 18.91
N ALA A 1109 4.07 18.63 18.01
CA ALA A 1109 3.05 19.67 18.13
C ALA A 1109 1.63 19.12 17.89
N GLN A 1110 1.48 18.13 17.01
CA GLN A 1110 0.20 17.43 16.81
C GLN A 1110 -0.28 16.81 18.13
N PHE A 1111 0.65 16.27 18.89
CA PHE A 1111 0.39 15.63 20.17
C PHE A 1111 0.00 16.61 21.28
N VAL A 1112 0.77 17.68 21.49
CA VAL A 1112 0.47 18.72 22.50
C VAL A 1112 -0.95 19.26 22.33
N GLN A 1113 -1.35 19.48 21.07
CA GLN A 1113 -2.68 19.98 20.75
C GLN A 1113 -3.79 18.97 21.03
N ARG A 1114 -3.54 17.68 20.86
CA ARG A 1114 -4.53 16.63 21.11
C ARG A 1114 -4.91 16.52 22.59
N GLU A 1115 -3.95 16.70 23.50
CA GLU A 1115 -4.14 16.40 24.92
C GLU A 1115 -4.36 17.63 25.82
N TYR A 1116 -3.90 18.83 25.44
CA TYR A 1116 -3.92 20.00 26.35
C TYR A 1116 -4.90 21.13 26.05
N ASP A 1117 -5.45 21.25 24.83
CA ASP A 1117 -6.29 22.39 24.40
C ASP A 1117 -5.94 23.71 25.16
N PRO A 1118 -4.82 24.35 24.80
CA PRO A 1118 -4.18 25.39 25.61
C PRO A 1118 -5.02 26.68 25.79
N LEU A 1119 -6.23 26.78 25.19
CA LEU A 1119 -7.00 28.02 25.11
C LEU A 1119 -8.46 27.90 25.60
N ALA A 1120 -8.82 26.81 26.27
CA ALA A 1120 -10.04 26.76 27.10
C ALA A 1120 -9.91 27.62 28.37
N ILE A 1121 -10.07 28.95 28.24
CA ILE A 1121 -10.34 29.84 29.38
C ILE A 1121 -11.82 29.68 29.75
N GLY A 1122 -12.06 29.41 31.05
CA GLY A 1122 -13.30 28.85 31.58
C GLY A 1122 -14.51 29.77 31.57
N ALA A 1123 -15.67 29.15 31.34
CA ALA A 1123 -16.93 29.60 31.93
C ALA A 1123 -16.98 29.13 33.39
N GLY A 1124 -17.26 30.04 34.32
CA GLY A 1124 -17.71 29.71 35.69
C GLY A 1124 -17.08 30.54 36.80
N GLY A 1125 -17.73 31.66 37.17
CA GLY A 1125 -17.43 32.43 38.38
C GLY A 1125 -17.92 33.87 38.32
#